data_AF-A0A553IG66-F1
#
_entry.id   AF-A0A553IG66-F1
#
_cell.length_a   1.000
_cell.length_b   1.000
_cell.length_c   1.000
_cell.angle_alpha   90.00
_cell.angle_beta   90.00
_cell.angle_gamma   90.00
#
_symmetry.space_group_name_H-M   'P 1'
#
loop_
_entity.id
_entity.type
_entity.pdbx_description
1 polymer ?
#
loop_
_entity_poly.entity_id
_entity_poly.type
_entity_poly.pdbx_seq_one_letter_code
_entity_poly.pdbx_strand_id
1 'polypeptide(L)'
;MKKITTLIVAVFLLLFVVACTPNNSDGKLTVTFDTKGGSPVEPIKVDKNGLIEAPADPNKEGFVFRYWYTTNENVAFSFDTPITSNITLNESWDDEANPTDIATITAMINEDIDAVGEQLYKTYYDLSLLSKGPINNSVISWSSANKYVSNTGIILPLLDGESEDTTLITGKFVLNGVTINHEFDVDLYQNKDVELEDRRTVPFKNLTEEYDVSDGEIELLYEKGGSVTYVRVEDFMKLLTGFIDPALDITYETNDTSLYIQYDYYDEDEDKTYDLNVTIDTVTNTLVAPDPGFYWGYVYSTATNYGRHITYDRENPNAHYTEGVDVVYDLSKYNMDIVLFEGDVVLPYYMANQLFAGSSYYNVYYNYDGLFGVYSLPSEGEDAYETIRTSTKNNTALPTDLTIHTFNFLAFSMDYFYGLKELREVETYYDLLFEKRDSFLTRNALRLDLSIHEFLTFVVDEPHTSYGYPGYFNRATYTGPSVTSLNDFGDRFKKWYLDGMVATDAQIGKKWGEAASGWNASGRDRKLYWFLDEAKTSAVLSLDGFSTADIIEDTAYNNQTVLDILKVESHIFPAMNGGSKYFYYNQSNHDNNVVEILIKGLTRTDLQTYNASLVSLGFTASANNLTFTKEVDGLKYYASTSYDDTYKSLIVGLSVFDMTKSVVPEFVNSSDSLIKSDSAVFMEFYMDIILSQTTNLKNMILDITWNTGGNVGALYRVIGFITQNSFAVSSISADTKSNSTSYVKIEGVPTYDHLNWGLLTTPTSFSAANSLTTIFKENNLGPIIGLTSGGGTSSITPILLPNGTAFTTSSNNMSAYRTGTGTEADPYVYHPNEFGIEPTHPIPIGNIYNETVLLDILTTYYGE
;
A
#
# COMPACT_ATOMS: atom_id res chain seq x y z
N MET A 1 -2.78 -14.34 -20.93
CA MET A 1 -1.60 -14.68 -20.12
C MET A 1 -1.35 -13.50 -19.24
N LYS A 2 -1.55 -13.69 -17.93
CA LYS A 2 -1.42 -12.68 -16.89
C LYS A 2 0.06 -12.68 -16.49
N LYS A 3 0.84 -11.69 -16.92
CA LYS A 3 2.16 -11.41 -16.35
C LYS A 3 2.46 -9.92 -16.48
N ILE A 4 2.92 -9.36 -15.36
CA ILE A 4 3.83 -8.22 -15.24
C ILE A 4 3.40 -7.02 -16.07
N THR A 5 2.36 -6.34 -15.59
CA THR A 5 2.12 -4.93 -15.93
C THR A 5 1.91 -4.20 -14.63
N THR A 6 2.94 -3.44 -14.25
CA THR A 6 2.83 -2.25 -13.40
C THR A 6 2.40 -2.54 -11.95
N LEU A 7 3.36 -2.87 -11.09
CA LEU A 7 3.18 -2.77 -9.63
C LEU A 7 3.24 -1.28 -9.23
N ILE A 8 2.16 -0.55 -9.46
CA ILE A 8 1.92 0.78 -8.87
C ILE A 8 0.46 0.82 -8.44
N VAL A 9 0.27 0.90 -7.13
CA VAL A 9 -1.00 1.15 -6.43
C VAL A 9 -2.04 0.04 -6.60
N ALA A 10 -2.00 -0.95 -5.70
CA ALA A 10 -3.05 -1.96 -5.52
C ALA A 10 -4.46 -1.37 -5.26
N VAL A 11 -4.56 -0.07 -4.97
CA VAL A 11 -5.82 0.65 -4.71
C VAL A 11 -6.74 0.71 -5.93
N PHE A 12 -6.21 0.74 -7.16
CA PHE A 12 -7.06 1.00 -8.33
C PHE A 12 -7.58 -0.26 -9.01
N LEU A 13 -6.86 -1.39 -8.94
CA LEU A 13 -7.16 -2.61 -9.71
C LEU A 13 -8.48 -3.30 -9.32
N LEU A 14 -8.90 -3.20 -8.04
CA LEU A 14 -10.14 -3.82 -7.54
C LEU A 14 -11.42 -3.13 -8.04
N LEU A 15 -11.43 -1.81 -8.19
CA LEU A 15 -12.60 -1.06 -8.70
C LEU A 15 -12.65 -0.96 -10.23
N PHE A 16 -11.51 -1.15 -10.94
CA PHE A 16 -11.52 -1.31 -12.40
C PHE A 16 -12.45 -2.46 -12.85
N VAL A 17 -12.63 -3.48 -12.01
CA VAL A 17 -13.51 -4.64 -12.26
C VAL A 17 -14.99 -4.35 -11.97
N VAL A 18 -15.30 -3.56 -10.94
CA VAL A 18 -16.69 -3.28 -10.52
C VAL A 18 -17.44 -2.46 -11.57
N ALA A 19 -16.75 -1.60 -12.33
CA ALA A 19 -17.34 -0.83 -13.42
C ALA A 19 -17.75 -1.67 -14.66
N CYS A 20 -17.36 -2.95 -14.72
CA CYS A 20 -17.63 -3.81 -15.89
C CYS A 20 -18.97 -4.56 -15.87
N THR A 21 -19.79 -4.46 -14.81
CA THR A 21 -21.09 -5.14 -14.79
C THR A 21 -22.20 -4.28 -14.20
N PRO A 22 -23.22 -3.86 -14.98
CA PRO A 22 -24.47 -3.36 -14.44
C PRO A 22 -25.31 -4.55 -13.95
N ASN A 23 -24.83 -5.29 -12.95
CA ASN A 23 -25.60 -6.32 -12.28
C ASN A 23 -25.89 -5.87 -10.85
N ASN A 24 -27.05 -5.25 -10.66
CA ASN A 24 -27.70 -4.98 -9.36
C ASN A 24 -28.13 -6.26 -8.62
N SER A 25 -27.35 -7.33 -8.68
CA SER A 25 -27.37 -8.34 -7.63
C SER A 25 -26.23 -7.95 -6.70
N ASP A 26 -26.54 -7.39 -5.53
CA ASP A 26 -25.59 -6.90 -4.53
C ASP A 26 -24.45 -7.89 -4.18
N GLY A 27 -24.48 -9.16 -4.62
CA GLY A 27 -23.51 -10.20 -4.28
C GLY A 27 -23.55 -10.61 -2.80
N LYS A 28 -24.19 -9.78 -1.97
CA LYS A 28 -24.40 -9.93 -0.54
C LYS A 28 -25.39 -11.04 -0.26
N LEU A 29 -25.12 -11.75 0.83
CA LEU A 29 -25.97 -12.76 1.42
C LEU A 29 -26.91 -12.10 2.42
N THR A 30 -28.12 -12.64 2.54
CA THR A 30 -29.12 -12.16 3.49
C THR A 30 -29.16 -13.07 4.71
N VAL A 31 -29.02 -12.46 5.89
CA VAL A 31 -29.35 -13.05 7.18
C VAL A 31 -30.75 -12.58 7.55
N THR A 32 -31.72 -13.49 7.54
CA THR A 32 -33.10 -13.22 7.95
C THR A 32 -33.29 -13.61 9.39
N PHE A 33 -34.07 -12.84 10.14
CA PHE A 33 -34.40 -13.15 11.53
C PHE A 33 -35.86 -13.60 11.62
N ASP A 34 -36.10 -14.84 12.06
CA ASP A 34 -37.44 -15.35 12.38
C ASP A 34 -37.68 -15.25 13.89
N THR A 35 -38.48 -14.24 14.25
CA THR A 35 -38.75 -13.91 15.65
C THR A 35 -39.83 -14.76 16.31
N LYS A 36 -40.44 -15.69 15.58
CA LYS A 36 -41.51 -16.58 16.10
C LYS A 36 -42.58 -15.83 16.91
N GLY A 37 -42.95 -14.63 16.46
CA GLY A 37 -43.96 -13.77 17.10
C GLY A 37 -43.43 -12.72 18.09
N GLY A 38 -42.11 -12.55 18.22
CA GLY A 38 -41.50 -11.40 18.91
C GLY A 38 -41.45 -10.13 18.05
N SER A 39 -40.91 -9.05 18.61
CA SER A 39 -40.68 -7.78 17.89
C SER A 39 -39.83 -7.99 16.63
N PRO A 40 -40.16 -7.35 15.49
CA PRO A 40 -39.46 -7.59 14.23
C PRO A 40 -38.00 -7.14 14.28
N VAL A 41 -37.12 -7.91 13.63
CA VAL A 41 -35.70 -7.58 13.40
C VAL A 41 -35.48 -7.52 11.89
N GLU A 42 -34.93 -6.41 11.41
CA GLU A 42 -34.69 -6.22 9.98
C GLU A 42 -33.61 -7.17 9.46
N PRO A 43 -33.76 -7.74 8.25
CA PRO A 43 -32.72 -8.58 7.65
C PRO A 43 -31.41 -7.81 7.44
N ILE A 44 -30.29 -8.47 7.73
CA ILE A 44 -28.95 -7.92 7.49
C ILE A 44 -28.42 -8.46 6.17
N LYS A 45 -27.82 -7.58 5.37
CA LYS A 45 -27.05 -7.95 4.17
C LYS A 45 -25.56 -7.91 4.49
N VAL A 46 -24.84 -8.93 4.08
CA VAL A 46 -23.39 -9.08 4.34
C VAL A 46 -22.71 -9.67 3.13
N ASP A 47 -21.48 -9.25 2.84
CA ASP A 47 -20.69 -9.85 1.77
C ASP A 47 -20.42 -11.34 2.02
N LYS A 48 -20.21 -12.11 0.96
CA LYS A 48 -19.90 -13.54 1.11
C LYS A 48 -18.61 -13.71 1.91
N ASN A 49 -18.68 -14.55 2.94
CA ASN A 49 -17.66 -14.74 3.98
C ASN A 49 -17.52 -13.59 4.99
N GLY A 50 -18.37 -12.57 4.96
CA GLY A 50 -18.40 -11.54 5.99
C GLY A 50 -19.00 -12.04 7.30
N LEU A 51 -18.93 -11.19 8.32
CA LEU A 51 -19.51 -11.40 9.64
C LEU A 51 -20.67 -10.42 9.87
N ILE A 52 -21.52 -10.73 10.84
CA ILE A 52 -22.59 -9.84 11.28
C ILE A 52 -22.47 -9.63 12.79
N GLU A 53 -22.81 -8.44 13.26
CA GLU A 53 -22.98 -8.19 14.69
C GLU A 53 -24.35 -8.70 15.17
N ALA A 54 -24.42 -9.04 16.46
CA ALA A 54 -25.67 -9.48 17.06
C ALA A 54 -26.71 -8.34 17.06
N PRO A 55 -27.97 -8.59 16.64
CA PRO A 55 -29.03 -7.59 16.76
C PRO A 55 -29.42 -7.40 18.23
N ALA A 56 -30.12 -6.31 18.53
CA ALA A 56 -30.75 -6.13 19.83
C ALA A 56 -31.72 -7.29 20.14
N ASP A 57 -31.79 -7.66 21.43
CA ASP A 57 -32.66 -8.75 21.85
C ASP A 57 -34.14 -8.44 21.51
N PRO A 58 -34.83 -9.38 20.86
CA PRO A 58 -36.24 -9.27 20.52
C PRO A 58 -37.11 -9.36 21.77
N ASN A 59 -38.30 -8.77 21.73
CA ASN A 59 -39.26 -8.79 22.83
C ASN A 59 -40.52 -9.58 22.46
N LYS A 60 -40.97 -10.49 23.34
CA LYS A 60 -42.20 -11.28 23.17
C LYS A 60 -42.90 -11.42 24.52
N GLU A 61 -44.12 -10.91 24.63
CA GLU A 61 -44.89 -10.90 25.89
C GLU A 61 -45.09 -12.33 26.43
N GLY A 62 -44.72 -12.55 27.70
CA GLY A 62 -44.82 -13.86 28.37
C GLY A 62 -43.65 -14.82 28.11
N PHE A 63 -42.58 -14.36 27.43
CA PHE A 63 -41.41 -15.18 27.11
C PHE A 63 -40.09 -14.42 27.35
N VAL A 64 -39.02 -15.16 27.61
CA VAL A 64 -37.66 -14.65 27.79
C VAL A 64 -36.75 -15.13 26.66
N PHE A 65 -36.09 -14.20 25.98
CA PHE A 65 -35.18 -14.51 24.88
C PHE A 65 -33.89 -15.17 25.41
N ARG A 66 -33.43 -16.21 24.72
CA ARG A 66 -32.22 -16.95 25.08
C ARG A 66 -31.06 -16.68 24.14
N TYR A 67 -31.23 -17.01 22.85
CA TYR A 67 -30.21 -16.88 21.82
C TYR A 67 -30.81 -17.13 20.43
N TRP A 68 -30.04 -16.76 19.40
CA TRP A 68 -30.29 -17.08 18.00
C TRP A 68 -29.71 -18.46 17.65
N TYR A 69 -30.37 -19.21 16.77
CA TYR A 69 -29.85 -20.47 16.23
C TYR A 69 -30.21 -20.65 14.75
N THR A 70 -29.48 -21.50 14.03
CA THR A 70 -29.80 -21.82 12.63
C THR A 70 -30.79 -22.98 12.54
N THR A 71 -30.32 -24.20 12.33
CA THR A 71 -31.17 -25.39 12.17
C THR A 71 -31.39 -26.18 13.46
N ASN A 72 -30.42 -26.15 14.38
CA ASN A 72 -30.48 -26.88 15.64
C ASN A 72 -30.73 -25.92 16.80
N GLU A 73 -31.92 -25.97 17.41
CA GLU A 73 -32.34 -25.09 18.51
C GLU A 73 -31.51 -25.24 19.79
N ASN A 74 -30.77 -26.35 19.94
CA ASN A 74 -29.91 -26.60 21.08
C ASN A 74 -28.49 -26.02 20.91
N VAL A 75 -28.17 -25.43 19.75
CA VAL A 75 -26.85 -24.88 19.44
C VAL A 75 -27.01 -23.40 19.10
N ALA A 76 -26.52 -22.54 19.99
CA ALA A 76 -26.50 -21.10 19.74
C ALA A 76 -25.62 -20.77 18.51
N PHE A 77 -26.08 -19.81 17.72
CA PHE A 77 -25.31 -19.26 16.61
C PHE A 77 -24.19 -18.37 17.15
N SER A 78 -22.97 -18.59 16.65
CA SER A 78 -21.85 -17.70 16.92
C SER A 78 -21.79 -16.61 15.86
N PHE A 79 -21.80 -15.34 16.28
CA PHE A 79 -21.65 -14.17 15.40
C PHE A 79 -20.22 -14.02 14.85
N ASP A 80 -19.29 -14.90 15.26
CA ASP A 80 -17.98 -15.09 14.64
C ASP A 80 -18.00 -16.09 13.46
N THR A 81 -19.17 -16.61 13.09
CA THR A 81 -19.33 -17.54 11.97
C THR A 81 -19.39 -16.77 10.64
N PRO A 82 -18.48 -17.03 9.69
CA PRO A 82 -18.55 -16.44 8.35
C PRO A 82 -19.84 -16.82 7.62
N ILE A 83 -20.52 -15.84 7.05
CA ILE A 83 -21.76 -16.07 6.31
C ILE A 83 -21.41 -16.51 4.88
N THR A 84 -21.64 -17.79 4.55
CA THR A 84 -21.29 -18.37 3.23
C THR A 84 -22.48 -18.61 2.30
N SER A 85 -23.69 -18.56 2.83
CA SER A 85 -24.96 -18.60 2.09
C SER A 85 -26.02 -17.78 2.82
N ASN A 86 -27.16 -17.51 2.19
CA ASN A 86 -28.33 -16.96 2.90
C ASN A 86 -28.71 -17.90 4.04
N ILE A 87 -28.96 -17.34 5.22
CA ILE A 87 -29.38 -18.08 6.41
C ILE A 87 -30.60 -17.42 7.06
N THR A 88 -31.33 -18.20 7.83
CA THR A 88 -32.33 -17.70 8.77
C THR A 88 -31.86 -18.01 10.18
N LEU A 89 -31.77 -16.98 11.01
CA LEU A 89 -31.57 -17.10 12.44
C LEU A 89 -32.94 -17.13 13.12
N ASN A 90 -33.22 -18.23 13.81
CA ASN A 90 -34.45 -18.47 14.54
C ASN A 90 -34.22 -18.17 16.02
N GLU A 91 -35.21 -17.61 16.69
CA GLU A 91 -35.12 -17.34 18.12
C GLU A 91 -35.40 -18.58 18.97
N SER A 92 -34.67 -18.68 20.08
CA SER A 92 -34.94 -19.59 21.19
C SER A 92 -35.54 -18.80 22.37
N TRP A 93 -36.66 -19.27 22.89
CA TRP A 93 -37.47 -18.65 23.94
C TRP A 93 -37.65 -19.63 25.09
N ASP A 94 -37.62 -19.14 26.34
CA ASP A 94 -38.24 -19.81 27.47
C ASP A 94 -39.57 -19.12 27.80
N ASP A 95 -40.58 -19.88 28.24
CA ASP A 95 -41.77 -19.30 28.87
C ASP A 95 -41.34 -18.48 30.11
N GLU A 96 -42.00 -17.35 30.39
CA GLU A 96 -41.77 -16.65 31.65
C GLU A 96 -42.00 -17.59 32.84
N ALA A 97 -41.06 -17.58 33.79
CA ALA A 97 -41.08 -18.51 34.91
C ALA A 97 -42.35 -18.33 35.77
N ASN A 98 -42.95 -19.44 36.20
CA ASN A 98 -44.05 -19.38 37.16
C ASN A 98 -43.57 -18.72 38.46
N PRO A 99 -44.38 -17.84 39.08
CA PRO A 99 -43.98 -17.13 40.30
C PRO A 99 -43.50 -18.03 41.45
N THR A 100 -43.96 -19.28 41.49
CA THR A 100 -43.56 -20.27 42.50
C THR A 100 -42.17 -20.87 42.28
N ASP A 101 -41.67 -20.85 41.04
CA ASP A 101 -40.40 -21.48 40.65
C ASP A 101 -39.24 -20.47 40.58
N ILE A 102 -39.56 -19.17 40.47
CA ILE A 102 -38.59 -18.07 40.36
C ILE A 102 -37.51 -18.16 41.44
N ALA A 103 -37.87 -18.35 42.72
CA ALA A 103 -36.89 -18.37 43.81
C ALA A 103 -35.87 -19.51 43.66
N THR A 104 -36.31 -20.68 43.19
CA THR A 104 -35.44 -21.84 42.97
C THR A 104 -34.53 -21.59 41.77
N ILE A 105 -35.07 -21.07 40.67
CA ILE A 105 -34.30 -20.79 39.45
C ILE A 105 -33.28 -19.68 39.71
N THR A 106 -33.65 -18.62 40.44
CA THR A 106 -32.73 -17.57 40.88
C THR A 106 -31.57 -18.13 41.70
N ALA A 107 -31.83 -19.08 42.60
CA ALA A 107 -30.75 -19.73 43.35
C ALA A 107 -29.79 -20.52 42.44
N MET A 108 -30.32 -21.24 41.44
CA MET A 108 -29.51 -21.96 40.44
C MET A 108 -28.67 -21.01 39.57
N ILE A 109 -29.23 -19.86 39.16
CA ILE A 109 -28.49 -18.83 38.43
C ILE A 109 -27.38 -18.24 39.32
N ASN A 110 -27.66 -17.99 40.60
CA ASN A 110 -26.64 -17.48 41.52
C ASN A 110 -25.49 -18.47 41.73
N GLU A 111 -25.75 -19.79 41.77
CA GLU A 111 -24.68 -20.80 41.79
C GLU A 111 -23.81 -20.74 40.52
N ASP A 112 -24.42 -20.49 39.35
CA ASP A 112 -23.67 -20.27 38.10
C ASP A 112 -22.87 -18.95 38.14
N ILE A 113 -23.44 -17.87 38.68
CA ILE A 113 -22.76 -16.58 38.86
C ILE A 113 -21.52 -16.74 39.74
N ASP A 114 -21.66 -17.37 40.91
CA ASP A 114 -20.55 -17.61 41.84
C ASP A 114 -19.45 -18.44 41.15
N ALA A 115 -19.81 -19.53 40.47
CA ALA A 115 -18.86 -20.39 39.76
C ALA A 115 -18.19 -19.71 38.56
N VAL A 116 -18.83 -18.74 37.92
CA VAL A 116 -18.22 -17.91 36.88
C VAL A 116 -17.22 -16.93 37.50
N GLY A 117 -17.59 -16.28 38.61
CA GLY A 117 -16.72 -15.35 39.33
C GLY A 117 -15.40 -16.00 39.78
N GLU A 118 -15.44 -17.24 40.26
CA GLU A 118 -14.23 -17.98 40.71
C GLU A 118 -13.21 -18.25 39.58
N GLN A 119 -13.62 -18.22 38.31
CA GLN A 119 -12.77 -18.52 37.16
C GLN A 119 -12.78 -17.42 36.10
N LEU A 120 -13.17 -16.20 36.47
CA LEU A 120 -13.38 -15.09 35.55
C LEU A 120 -12.10 -14.70 34.80
N TYR A 121 -10.92 -14.92 35.37
CA TYR A 121 -9.63 -14.61 34.73
C TYR A 121 -8.95 -15.88 34.20
N LYS A 122 -8.55 -15.87 32.91
CA LYS A 122 -7.61 -16.85 32.35
C LYS A 122 -6.17 -16.42 32.55
N THR A 123 -5.92 -15.15 32.26
CA THR A 123 -4.65 -14.45 32.48
C THR A 123 -4.96 -13.04 32.96
N TYR A 124 -3.94 -12.23 33.19
CA TYR A 124 -4.10 -10.85 33.60
C TYR A 124 -4.86 -9.97 32.59
N TYR A 125 -4.72 -10.27 31.29
CA TYR A 125 -5.34 -9.51 30.20
C TYR A 125 -6.44 -10.28 29.45
N ASP A 126 -6.84 -11.46 29.94
CA ASP A 126 -7.81 -12.35 29.29
C ASP A 126 -8.83 -12.89 30.30
N LEU A 127 -10.09 -12.51 30.09
CA LEU A 127 -11.25 -12.98 30.84
C LEU A 127 -11.82 -14.28 30.23
N SER A 128 -12.22 -15.20 31.11
CA SER A 128 -12.97 -16.41 30.78
C SER A 128 -14.46 -16.11 30.65
N LEU A 129 -14.85 -15.43 29.57
CA LEU A 129 -16.25 -15.12 29.29
C LEU A 129 -17.00 -16.36 28.78
N LEU A 130 -17.47 -17.18 29.72
CA LEU A 130 -18.23 -18.41 29.43
C LEU A 130 -19.60 -18.06 28.84
N SER A 131 -20.05 -18.81 27.84
CA SER A 131 -21.41 -18.68 27.28
C SER A 131 -22.45 -19.54 28.01
N LYS A 132 -22.00 -20.37 28.95
CA LYS A 132 -22.81 -21.28 29.76
C LYS A 132 -22.35 -21.32 31.20
N GLY A 133 -23.32 -21.28 32.12
CA GLY A 133 -23.14 -21.50 33.54
C GLY A 133 -22.53 -22.88 33.83
N PRO A 134 -21.43 -22.98 34.59
CA PRO A 134 -20.72 -24.23 34.83
C PRO A 134 -21.52 -25.30 35.58
N ILE A 135 -22.53 -24.90 36.36
CA ILE A 135 -23.27 -25.78 37.28
C ILE A 135 -24.64 -26.11 36.70
N ASN A 136 -25.44 -25.08 36.39
CA ASN A 136 -26.84 -25.18 36.02
C ASN A 136 -27.09 -24.84 34.53
N ASN A 137 -26.03 -24.57 33.75
CA ASN A 137 -26.10 -24.29 32.31
C ASN A 137 -26.95 -23.06 31.93
N SER A 138 -27.02 -22.05 32.80
CA SER A 138 -27.55 -20.73 32.45
C SER A 138 -26.91 -20.24 31.14
N VAL A 139 -27.68 -19.73 30.19
CA VAL A 139 -27.11 -19.06 29.01
C VAL A 139 -26.54 -17.73 29.47
N ILE A 140 -25.32 -17.40 29.05
CA ILE A 140 -24.64 -16.16 29.44
C ILE A 140 -24.31 -15.35 28.18
N SER A 141 -24.66 -14.07 28.18
CA SER A 141 -24.12 -13.07 27.26
C SER A 141 -23.41 -11.97 28.04
N TRP A 142 -22.39 -11.36 27.41
CA TRP A 142 -21.48 -10.43 28.07
C TRP A 142 -21.51 -9.06 27.40
N SER A 143 -21.43 -8.01 28.21
CA SER A 143 -21.21 -6.65 27.72
C SER A 143 -20.38 -5.83 28.71
N SER A 144 -19.54 -4.96 28.17
CA SER A 144 -18.76 -3.97 28.88
C SER A 144 -19.10 -2.57 28.36
N ALA A 145 -19.17 -1.60 29.26
CA ALA A 145 -19.25 -0.19 28.91
C ALA A 145 -17.88 0.51 28.94
N ASN A 146 -16.85 -0.14 29.47
CA ASN A 146 -15.52 0.44 29.65
C ASN A 146 -14.66 0.27 28.40
N LYS A 147 -13.96 1.34 27.99
CA LYS A 147 -13.10 1.37 26.79
C LYS A 147 -11.91 0.39 26.85
N TYR A 148 -11.50 -0.07 28.03
CA TYR A 148 -10.38 -1.00 28.22
C TYR A 148 -10.80 -2.47 28.27
N VAL A 149 -12.09 -2.78 28.40
CA VAL A 149 -12.55 -4.18 28.47
C VAL A 149 -13.48 -4.47 27.30
N SER A 150 -13.07 -5.40 26.45
CA SER A 150 -13.86 -5.82 25.30
C SER A 150 -14.91 -6.87 25.65
N ASN A 151 -15.97 -6.94 24.87
CA ASN A 151 -17.02 -7.96 24.99
C ASN A 151 -16.52 -9.38 24.62
N THR A 152 -15.30 -9.50 24.10
CA THR A 152 -14.65 -10.79 23.83
C THR A 152 -13.75 -11.27 24.99
N GLY A 153 -13.65 -10.43 26.03
CA GLY A 153 -12.92 -10.71 27.26
C GLY A 153 -11.46 -10.26 27.25
N ILE A 154 -11.04 -9.42 26.32
CA ILE A 154 -9.68 -8.88 26.31
C ILE A 154 -9.66 -7.59 27.15
N ILE A 155 -8.71 -7.50 28.06
CA ILE A 155 -8.43 -6.30 28.85
C ILE A 155 -7.20 -5.63 28.23
N LEU A 156 -7.38 -4.41 27.73
CA LEU A 156 -6.29 -3.57 27.27
C LEU A 156 -5.62 -2.93 28.49
N PRO A 157 -4.27 -2.90 28.58
CA PRO A 157 -3.59 -2.15 29.62
C PRO A 157 -3.95 -0.65 29.55
N LEU A 158 -3.95 0.01 30.71
CA LEU A 158 -4.17 1.45 30.81
C LEU A 158 -3.08 2.22 30.05
N LEU A 159 -3.43 3.35 29.46
CA LEU A 159 -2.47 4.21 28.78
C LEU A 159 -1.60 4.98 29.79
N ASP A 160 -0.42 5.42 29.34
CA ASP A 160 0.50 6.20 30.17
C ASP A 160 -0.18 7.42 30.81
N GLY A 161 0.14 7.66 32.09
CA GLY A 161 -0.45 8.70 32.91
C GLY A 161 -1.84 8.39 33.51
N GLU A 162 -2.51 7.31 33.10
CA GLU A 162 -3.72 6.83 33.79
C GLU A 162 -3.36 6.03 35.05
N SER A 163 -4.30 5.84 35.98
CA SER A 163 -4.07 5.12 37.25
C SER A 163 -4.85 3.80 37.28
N GLU A 164 -4.28 2.76 37.89
CA GLU A 164 -4.98 1.49 38.10
C GLU A 164 -6.33 1.71 38.76
N ASP A 165 -7.32 0.96 38.30
CA ASP A 165 -8.72 1.13 38.69
C ASP A 165 -9.46 -0.21 38.60
N THR A 166 -10.71 -0.25 39.03
CA THR A 166 -11.60 -1.39 38.83
C THR A 166 -12.82 -0.93 38.05
N THR A 167 -13.22 -1.69 37.04
CA THR A 167 -14.41 -1.46 36.24
C THR A 167 -15.37 -2.64 36.32
N LEU A 168 -16.55 -2.50 35.75
CA LEU A 168 -17.56 -3.56 35.70
C LEU A 168 -17.68 -4.17 34.31
N ILE A 169 -17.84 -5.50 34.27
CA ILE A 169 -18.38 -6.22 33.12
C ILE A 169 -19.71 -6.87 33.51
N THR A 170 -20.71 -6.76 32.65
CA THR A 170 -22.04 -7.30 32.90
C THR A 170 -22.20 -8.66 32.22
N GLY A 171 -22.54 -9.69 33.00
CA GLY A 171 -23.03 -10.97 32.51
C GLY A 171 -24.55 -11.04 32.63
N LYS A 172 -25.25 -11.27 31.52
CA LYS A 172 -26.69 -11.57 31.49
C LYS A 172 -26.91 -13.07 31.51
N PHE A 173 -27.43 -13.59 32.62
CA PHE A 173 -27.70 -15.00 32.85
C PHE A 173 -29.18 -15.30 32.60
N VAL A 174 -29.47 -16.29 31.74
CA VAL A 174 -30.82 -16.72 31.40
C VAL A 174 -30.99 -18.21 31.66
N LEU A 175 -31.94 -18.58 32.50
CA LEU A 175 -32.29 -19.97 32.79
C LEU A 175 -33.79 -20.10 33.04
N ASN A 176 -34.46 -21.01 32.33
CA ASN A 176 -35.85 -21.41 32.55
C ASN A 176 -36.82 -20.22 32.74
N GLY A 177 -36.71 -19.18 31.90
CA GLY A 177 -37.61 -18.03 31.95
C GLY A 177 -37.29 -16.97 33.01
N VAL A 178 -36.13 -17.06 33.67
CA VAL A 178 -35.60 -16.03 34.57
C VAL A 178 -34.34 -15.43 33.97
N THR A 179 -34.24 -14.09 34.02
CA THR A 179 -33.03 -13.34 33.65
C THR A 179 -32.45 -12.64 34.87
N ILE A 180 -31.14 -12.76 35.08
CA ILE A 180 -30.38 -11.99 36.07
C ILE A 180 -29.22 -11.32 35.34
N ASN A 181 -29.10 -10.00 35.45
CA ASN A 181 -27.89 -9.28 35.09
C ASN A 181 -27.03 -9.17 36.35
N HIS A 182 -25.78 -9.63 36.25
CA HIS A 182 -24.81 -9.53 37.32
C HIS A 182 -23.59 -8.78 36.81
N GLU A 183 -23.04 -7.90 37.64
CA GLU A 183 -21.83 -7.14 37.33
C GLU A 183 -20.68 -7.76 38.10
N PHE A 184 -19.59 -8.05 37.38
CA PHE A 184 -18.34 -8.53 37.95
C PHE A 184 -17.32 -7.41 37.93
N ASP A 185 -16.58 -7.26 39.02
CA ASP A 185 -15.42 -6.39 39.10
C ASP A 185 -14.31 -6.94 38.19
N VAL A 186 -13.76 -6.07 37.37
CA VAL A 186 -12.61 -6.30 36.50
C VAL A 186 -11.58 -5.24 36.78
N ASP A 187 -10.43 -5.65 37.30
CA ASP A 187 -9.31 -4.76 37.51
C ASP A 187 -8.68 -4.31 36.18
N LEU A 188 -8.32 -3.03 36.14
CA LEU A 188 -7.59 -2.37 35.07
C LEU A 188 -6.20 -2.02 35.57
N TYR A 189 -5.22 -2.36 34.75
CA TYR A 189 -3.84 -2.39 35.17
C TYR A 189 -2.94 -1.63 34.20
N GLN A 190 -1.80 -1.16 34.70
CA GLN A 190 -0.73 -0.69 33.84
C GLN A 190 -0.18 -1.83 32.97
N ASN A 191 0.51 -1.47 31.89
CA ASN A 191 1.30 -2.44 31.14
C ASN A 191 2.35 -3.08 32.07
N LYS A 192 2.53 -4.39 31.95
CA LYS A 192 3.56 -5.09 32.72
C LYS A 192 4.88 -5.04 31.97
N ASP A 193 5.95 -4.90 32.73
CA ASP A 193 7.31 -5.04 32.20
C ASP A 193 7.46 -6.41 31.51
N VAL A 194 8.04 -6.37 30.31
CA VAL A 194 8.27 -7.56 29.49
C VAL A 194 9.43 -8.39 30.03
N GLU A 195 9.16 -9.67 30.32
CA GLU A 195 10.16 -10.62 30.82
C GLU A 195 10.45 -11.73 29.78
N LEU A 196 11.50 -11.53 28.98
CA LEU A 196 11.89 -12.49 27.94
C LEU A 196 12.56 -13.75 28.54
N GLU A 197 12.14 -14.92 28.10
CA GLU A 197 12.66 -16.22 28.57
C GLU A 197 12.84 -17.23 27.42
N ASP A 198 11.89 -17.27 26.50
CA ASP A 198 11.85 -18.24 25.40
C ASP A 198 12.58 -17.69 24.16
N ARG A 199 13.22 -18.58 23.41
CA ARG A 199 13.99 -18.25 22.19
C ARG A 199 13.68 -19.20 21.05
N ARG A 200 13.63 -18.69 19.82
CA ARG A 200 13.41 -19.50 18.62
C ARG A 200 14.14 -18.92 17.42
N THR A 201 15.04 -19.72 16.86
CA THR A 201 15.66 -19.43 15.55
C THR A 201 14.68 -19.78 14.44
N VAL A 202 14.47 -18.84 13.52
CA VAL A 202 13.61 -19.01 12.35
C VAL A 202 14.38 -18.73 11.06
N PRO A 203 14.05 -19.39 9.94
CA PRO A 203 14.69 -19.09 8.65
C PRO A 203 14.25 -17.72 8.15
N PHE A 204 15.16 -17.02 7.48
CA PHE A 204 14.90 -15.81 6.70
C PHE A 204 15.12 -16.12 5.21
N LYS A 205 14.20 -15.64 4.36
CA LYS A 205 14.30 -15.76 2.90
C LYS A 205 13.99 -14.45 2.21
N ASN A 206 14.84 -14.01 1.28
CA ASN A 206 14.54 -12.84 0.47
C ASN A 206 13.73 -13.27 -0.77
N LEU A 207 12.49 -12.76 -0.88
CA LEU A 207 11.55 -13.11 -1.96
C LEU A 207 11.46 -12.04 -3.05
N THR A 208 12.16 -10.92 -2.89
CA THR A 208 12.22 -9.84 -3.89
C THR A 208 13.60 -9.76 -4.54
N GLU A 209 13.63 -9.24 -5.77
CA GLU A 209 14.85 -8.95 -6.53
C GLU A 209 15.25 -7.48 -6.49
N GLU A 210 14.43 -6.62 -5.87
CA GLU A 210 14.70 -5.19 -5.80
C GLU A 210 15.97 -4.88 -4.98
N TYR A 211 16.27 -5.74 -4.00
CA TYR A 211 17.43 -5.65 -3.12
C TYR A 211 18.13 -7.02 -3.00
N ASP A 212 19.47 -7.00 -2.97
CA ASP A 212 20.31 -8.20 -2.91
C ASP A 212 20.57 -8.66 -1.47
N VAL A 213 19.50 -8.96 -0.72
CA VAL A 213 19.60 -9.48 0.65
C VAL A 213 19.74 -11.00 0.61
N SER A 214 20.74 -11.53 1.30
CA SER A 214 21.00 -12.97 1.36
C SER A 214 20.06 -13.71 2.31
N ASP A 215 19.64 -14.92 1.93
CA ASP A 215 18.93 -15.85 2.82
C ASP A 215 19.75 -16.14 4.08
N GLY A 216 19.06 -16.42 5.19
CA GLY A 216 19.72 -16.63 6.48
C GLY A 216 18.81 -17.22 7.55
N GLU A 217 19.14 -16.97 8.81
CA GLU A 217 18.33 -17.30 9.97
C GLU A 217 18.54 -16.22 11.05
N ILE A 218 17.55 -16.05 11.93
CA ILE A 218 17.62 -15.08 13.03
C ILE A 218 16.91 -15.64 14.27
N GLU A 219 17.46 -15.32 15.44
CA GLU A 219 16.86 -15.67 16.73
C GLU A 219 15.80 -14.63 17.11
N LEU A 220 14.60 -15.11 17.41
CA LEU A 220 13.51 -14.31 17.97
C LEU A 220 13.33 -14.67 19.45
N LEU A 221 13.01 -13.65 20.24
CA LEU A 221 12.83 -13.72 21.69
C LEU A 221 11.36 -13.55 22.04
N TYR A 222 10.93 -14.19 23.12
CA TYR A 222 9.54 -14.19 23.57
C TYR A 222 9.48 -14.19 25.10
N GLU A 223 8.41 -13.62 25.63
CA GLU A 223 8.00 -13.93 27.00
C GLU A 223 7.63 -15.42 27.12
N LYS A 224 7.71 -15.96 28.33
CA LYS A 224 7.38 -17.37 28.58
C LYS A 224 5.97 -17.71 28.13
N GLY A 225 5.84 -18.53 27.08
CA GLY A 225 4.54 -18.88 26.49
C GLY A 225 3.81 -17.73 25.79
N GLY A 226 4.48 -16.60 25.58
CA GLY A 226 3.99 -15.45 24.81
C GLY A 226 4.07 -15.68 23.30
N SER A 227 3.42 -14.80 22.55
CA SER A 227 3.32 -14.82 21.09
C SER A 227 3.92 -13.58 20.42
N VAL A 228 4.11 -12.49 21.17
CA VAL A 228 4.79 -11.28 20.69
C VAL A 228 6.28 -11.56 20.52
N THR A 229 6.79 -11.25 19.33
CA THR A 229 8.19 -11.46 18.95
C THR A 229 9.04 -10.24 19.28
N TYR A 230 10.20 -10.48 19.89
CA TYR A 230 11.28 -9.51 20.06
C TYR A 230 12.51 -9.92 19.26
N VAL A 231 13.32 -8.93 18.86
CA VAL A 231 14.55 -9.14 18.10
C VAL A 231 15.66 -8.22 18.61
N ARG A 232 16.90 -8.73 18.62
CA ARG A 232 18.10 -7.90 18.86
C ARG A 232 18.28 -6.96 17.69
N VAL A 233 18.35 -5.65 17.96
CA VAL A 233 18.36 -4.62 16.91
C VAL A 233 19.57 -4.77 15.99
N GLU A 234 20.75 -5.01 16.56
CA GLU A 234 21.99 -5.22 15.80
C GLU A 234 21.91 -6.45 14.88
N ASP A 235 21.38 -7.58 15.37
CA ASP A 235 21.22 -8.79 14.56
C ASP A 235 20.22 -8.59 13.42
N PHE A 236 19.13 -7.86 13.68
CA PHE A 236 18.16 -7.52 12.65
C PHE A 236 18.77 -6.63 11.56
N MET A 237 19.51 -5.58 11.92
CA MET A 237 20.17 -4.73 10.92
C MET A 237 21.23 -5.50 10.12
N LYS A 238 22.02 -6.38 10.75
CA LYS A 238 22.98 -7.23 10.03
C LYS A 238 22.31 -8.19 9.05
N LEU A 239 21.13 -8.73 9.40
CA LEU A 239 20.33 -9.57 8.49
C LEU A 239 19.98 -8.83 7.19
N LEU A 240 19.83 -7.50 7.26
CA LEU A 240 19.45 -6.64 6.13
C LEU A 240 20.63 -6.24 5.23
N THR A 241 21.83 -6.82 5.40
CA THR A 241 22.97 -6.55 4.49
C THR A 241 22.57 -6.80 3.04
N GLY A 242 22.80 -5.83 2.16
CA GLY A 242 22.37 -5.83 0.75
C GLY A 242 21.11 -5.00 0.49
N PHE A 243 20.29 -4.78 1.51
CA PHE A 243 19.34 -3.66 1.58
C PHE A 243 20.01 -2.47 2.29
N ILE A 244 20.74 -2.73 3.37
CA ILE A 244 21.75 -1.82 3.91
C ILE A 244 23.00 -1.93 3.04
N ASP A 245 23.55 -0.79 2.62
CA ASP A 245 24.76 -0.74 1.81
C ASP A 245 25.89 -1.53 2.51
N PRO A 246 26.38 -2.63 1.90
CA PRO A 246 27.47 -3.44 2.46
C PRO A 246 28.79 -2.69 2.63
N ALA A 247 28.95 -1.51 2.01
CA ALA A 247 30.13 -0.66 2.13
C ALA A 247 30.11 0.24 3.38
N LEU A 248 28.95 0.43 4.02
CA LEU A 248 28.84 1.26 5.21
C LEU A 248 29.40 0.56 6.45
N ASP A 249 30.18 1.31 7.22
CA ASP A 249 30.68 0.88 8.53
C ASP A 249 29.72 1.41 9.61
N ILE A 250 28.81 0.56 10.09
CA ILE A 250 27.85 0.92 11.13
C ILE A 250 28.43 0.58 12.50
N THR A 251 28.52 1.59 13.36
CA THR A 251 28.97 1.43 14.75
C THR A 251 27.77 1.17 15.65
N TYR A 252 27.90 0.17 16.53
CA TYR A 252 26.94 -0.17 17.57
C TYR A 252 27.61 -0.03 18.93
N GLU A 253 27.10 0.84 19.79
CA GLU A 253 27.57 1.04 21.16
C GLU A 253 26.44 0.78 22.15
N THR A 254 26.47 -0.39 22.79
CA THR A 254 25.53 -0.77 23.84
C THR A 254 26.11 -0.49 25.22
N ASN A 255 25.31 0.10 26.10
CA ASN A 255 25.59 0.23 27.53
C ASN A 255 24.48 -0.41 28.38
N ASP A 256 24.51 -0.21 29.70
CA ASP A 256 23.57 -0.84 30.63
C ASP A 256 22.10 -0.42 30.45
N THR A 257 21.78 0.59 29.62
CA THR A 257 20.42 1.12 29.44
C THR A 257 20.08 1.55 28.01
N SER A 258 21.04 1.58 27.09
CA SER A 258 20.77 2.04 25.72
C SER A 258 21.71 1.45 24.68
N LEU A 259 21.25 1.51 23.43
CA LEU A 259 21.99 1.21 22.22
C LEU A 259 22.09 2.49 21.39
N TYR A 260 23.32 2.90 21.08
CA TYR A 260 23.63 3.96 20.14
C TYR A 260 24.09 3.34 18.82
N ILE A 261 23.47 3.75 17.71
CA ILE A 261 23.80 3.29 16.36
C ILE A 261 24.20 4.51 15.54
N GLN A 262 25.34 4.44 14.84
CA GLN A 262 25.86 5.53 14.04
C GLN A 262 26.52 5.03 12.76
N TYR A 263 26.38 5.80 11.68
CA TYR A 263 27.13 5.63 10.45
C TYR A 263 27.33 6.97 9.73
N ASP A 264 28.36 7.02 8.88
CA ASP A 264 28.65 8.18 8.05
C ASP A 264 27.97 7.99 6.68
N TYR A 265 27.08 8.91 6.31
CA TYR A 265 26.46 8.94 4.98
C TYR A 265 27.13 10.00 4.12
N TYR A 266 27.72 9.59 2.99
CA TYR A 266 28.28 10.51 2.01
C TYR A 266 27.27 10.77 0.89
N ASP A 267 26.78 11.99 0.80
CA ASP A 267 25.99 12.46 -0.35
C ASP A 267 26.97 12.88 -1.46
N GLU A 268 27.11 12.02 -2.48
CA GLU A 268 28.03 12.25 -3.60
C GLU A 268 27.73 13.55 -4.34
N ASP A 269 26.46 13.94 -4.40
CA ASP A 269 26.04 15.10 -5.14
C ASP A 269 26.29 16.40 -4.32
N GLU A 270 26.31 16.35 -2.98
CA GLU A 270 26.65 17.49 -2.11
C GLU A 270 28.14 17.60 -1.78
N ASP A 271 28.92 16.55 -2.09
CA ASP A 271 30.30 16.41 -1.61
C ASP A 271 30.37 16.61 -0.09
N LYS A 272 29.41 16.01 0.63
CA LYS A 272 29.22 16.19 2.07
C LYS A 272 28.95 14.88 2.77
N THR A 273 29.56 14.72 3.93
CA THR A 273 29.30 13.61 4.85
C THR A 273 28.37 14.07 5.98
N TYR A 274 27.37 13.24 6.28
CA TYR A 274 26.40 13.40 7.34
C TYR A 274 26.62 12.32 8.41
N ASP A 275 26.71 12.75 9.67
CA ASP A 275 26.88 11.87 10.82
C ASP A 275 25.49 11.42 11.32
N LEU A 276 24.96 10.34 10.75
CA LEU A 276 23.60 9.88 11.04
C LEU A 276 23.59 8.93 12.23
N ASN A 277 22.67 9.15 13.18
CA ASN A 277 22.61 8.36 14.40
C ASN A 277 21.19 8.22 14.98
N VAL A 278 21.01 7.15 15.77
CA VAL A 278 19.83 6.93 16.60
C VAL A 278 20.27 6.41 17.97
N THR A 279 19.56 6.86 19.02
CA THR A 279 19.69 6.31 20.37
C THR A 279 18.41 5.58 20.75
N ILE A 280 18.54 4.33 21.17
CA ILE A 280 17.45 3.47 21.63
C ILE A 280 17.63 3.25 23.13
N ASP A 281 16.75 3.83 23.95
CA ASP A 281 16.90 3.87 25.41
C ASP A 281 15.80 3.05 26.10
N THR A 282 16.20 2.08 26.92
CA THR A 282 15.30 1.15 27.60
C THR A 282 14.69 1.73 28.88
N VAL A 283 15.21 2.86 29.39
CA VAL A 283 14.72 3.51 30.61
C VAL A 283 13.66 4.55 30.27
N THR A 284 13.91 5.38 29.26
CA THR A 284 12.91 6.32 28.75
C THR A 284 11.91 5.66 27.80
N ASN A 285 12.21 4.44 27.34
CA ASN A 285 11.38 3.67 26.40
C ASN A 285 11.21 4.41 25.06
N THR A 286 12.29 5.04 24.59
CA THR A 286 12.28 5.90 23.40
C THR A 286 13.34 5.54 22.38
N LEU A 287 13.05 5.80 21.11
CA LEU A 287 14.03 5.91 20.03
C LEU A 287 14.11 7.37 19.59
N VAL A 288 15.32 7.94 19.60
CA VAL A 288 15.57 9.34 19.24
C VAL A 288 16.57 9.39 18.10
N ALA A 289 16.13 9.90 16.96
CA ALA A 289 16.96 10.19 15.79
C ALA A 289 16.96 11.72 15.57
N PRO A 290 18.08 12.41 15.87
CA PRO A 290 18.18 13.86 15.65
C PRO A 290 18.03 14.25 14.17
N ASP A 291 18.49 13.37 13.27
CA ASP A 291 18.32 13.51 11.83
C ASP A 291 17.47 12.34 11.30
N PRO A 292 16.28 12.58 10.70
CA PRO A 292 15.47 11.54 10.08
C PRO A 292 16.20 10.81 8.92
N GLY A 293 17.26 11.43 8.39
CA GLY A 293 18.24 10.83 7.48
C GLY A 293 18.66 9.42 7.89
N PHE A 294 18.77 9.17 9.20
CA PHE A 294 19.19 7.88 9.74
C PHE A 294 18.41 6.70 9.15
N TYR A 295 17.09 6.83 8.94
CA TYR A 295 16.23 5.70 8.53
C TYR A 295 16.26 5.38 7.02
N TRP A 296 16.95 6.18 6.20
CA TRP A 296 17.04 5.95 4.76
C TRP A 296 18.44 6.13 4.17
N GLY A 297 19.36 6.83 4.84
CA GLY A 297 20.71 7.10 4.34
C GLY A 297 21.54 5.84 4.12
N TYR A 298 21.24 4.74 4.81
CA TYR A 298 21.94 3.46 4.64
C TYR A 298 21.40 2.58 3.51
N VAL A 299 20.28 2.96 2.89
CA VAL A 299 19.60 2.11 1.91
C VAL A 299 20.47 1.99 0.65
N TYR A 300 20.79 0.76 0.28
CA TYR A 300 21.56 0.44 -0.92
C TYR A 300 20.78 0.73 -2.20
N SER A 301 21.47 0.83 -3.33
CA SER A 301 20.83 1.06 -4.63
C SER A 301 19.83 -0.03 -4.97
N THR A 302 18.65 0.37 -5.41
CA THR A 302 17.62 -0.52 -5.95
C THR A 302 17.97 -1.02 -7.35
N ALA A 303 17.47 -2.20 -7.72
CA ALA A 303 17.60 -2.69 -9.10
C ALA A 303 17.02 -1.69 -10.12
N THR A 304 15.85 -1.11 -9.82
CA THR A 304 15.25 -0.08 -10.67
C THR A 304 15.89 1.28 -10.42
N ASN A 305 16.46 1.90 -11.47
CA ASN A 305 16.99 3.26 -11.37
C ASN A 305 15.88 4.33 -11.45
N TYR A 306 15.23 4.59 -10.30
CA TYR A 306 14.20 5.61 -10.16
C TYR A 306 14.71 7.04 -10.37
N GLY A 307 16.00 7.28 -10.11
CA GLY A 307 16.69 8.58 -10.21
C GLY A 307 17.23 8.91 -11.61
N ARG A 308 17.07 8.02 -12.59
CA ARG A 308 17.64 8.22 -13.93
C ARG A 308 17.21 9.56 -14.52
N HIS A 309 18.18 10.29 -15.10
CA HIS A 309 18.02 11.60 -15.73
C HIS A 309 17.68 12.74 -14.77
N ILE A 310 17.65 12.50 -13.45
CA ILE A 310 17.29 13.50 -12.44
C ILE A 310 18.56 13.99 -11.76
N THR A 311 18.73 15.30 -11.72
CA THR A 311 19.78 16.00 -11.00
C THR A 311 19.17 17.18 -10.23
N TYR A 312 19.90 17.76 -9.28
CA TYR A 312 19.42 18.87 -8.47
C TYR A 312 20.31 20.12 -8.62
N ASP A 313 19.70 21.26 -8.94
CA ASP A 313 20.35 22.58 -8.94
C ASP A 313 20.44 23.12 -7.50
N ARG A 314 21.39 22.60 -6.72
CA ARG A 314 21.55 22.96 -5.31
C ARG A 314 22.03 24.40 -5.07
N GLU A 315 22.65 25.01 -6.07
CA GLU A 315 23.12 26.40 -6.01
C GLU A 315 22.01 27.42 -6.36
N ASN A 316 20.77 26.95 -6.56
CA ASN A 316 19.67 27.83 -6.88
C ASN A 316 19.40 28.81 -5.73
N PRO A 317 19.42 30.14 -5.95
CA PRO A 317 19.28 31.12 -4.88
C PRO A 317 17.89 31.11 -4.22
N ASN A 318 16.91 30.44 -4.84
CA ASN A 318 15.57 30.28 -4.30
C ASN A 318 15.36 28.90 -3.65
N ALA A 319 16.37 28.02 -3.63
CA ALA A 319 16.33 26.80 -2.84
C ALA A 319 16.20 27.17 -1.35
N HIS A 320 15.45 26.39 -0.59
CA HIS A 320 15.21 26.68 0.81
C HIS A 320 14.98 25.40 1.60
N TYR A 321 15.47 25.37 2.84
CA TYR A 321 15.21 24.30 3.79
C TYR A 321 15.00 24.94 5.16
N THR A 322 13.91 24.55 5.82
CA THR A 322 13.68 24.80 7.24
C THR A 322 13.95 23.52 7.99
N GLU A 323 14.92 23.57 8.89
CA GLU A 323 15.26 22.47 9.79
C GLU A 323 14.05 22.07 10.66
N GLY A 324 13.85 20.77 10.79
CA GLY A 324 12.78 20.20 11.60
C GLY A 324 13.16 20.05 13.08
N VAL A 325 12.35 19.28 13.78
CA VAL A 325 12.64 18.75 15.12
C VAL A 325 13.05 17.29 15.03
N ASP A 326 13.72 16.80 16.07
CA ASP A 326 14.11 15.41 16.24
C ASP A 326 12.91 14.46 16.06
N VAL A 327 13.17 13.30 15.44
CA VAL A 327 12.19 12.20 15.42
C VAL A 327 12.30 11.43 16.73
N VAL A 328 11.21 11.43 17.51
CA VAL A 328 11.13 10.73 18.80
C VAL A 328 9.96 9.75 18.80
N TYR A 329 10.29 8.46 18.77
CA TYR A 329 9.31 7.39 18.97
C TYR A 329 9.28 7.01 20.45
N ASP A 330 8.13 7.20 21.10
CA ASP A 330 7.94 6.95 22.53
C ASP A 330 6.96 5.80 22.71
N LEU A 331 7.48 4.63 23.06
CA LEU A 331 6.68 3.40 23.12
C LEU A 331 5.83 3.33 24.41
N SER A 332 6.16 4.12 25.44
CA SER A 332 5.41 4.14 26.71
C SER A 332 3.96 4.57 26.50
N LYS A 333 3.72 5.48 25.54
CA LYS A 333 2.39 5.95 25.14
C LYS A 333 1.51 4.87 24.51
N TYR A 334 2.08 3.73 24.13
CA TYR A 334 1.40 2.70 23.37
C TYR A 334 1.48 1.32 24.02
N ASN A 335 1.83 1.22 25.31
CA ASN A 335 1.93 -0.06 26.02
C ASN A 335 2.78 -1.09 25.24
N MET A 336 3.94 -0.64 24.79
CA MET A 336 4.99 -1.45 24.16
C MET A 336 6.31 -1.12 24.84
N ASP A 337 7.24 -2.07 24.88
CA ASP A 337 8.48 -1.91 25.65
C ASP A 337 9.73 -2.14 24.79
N ILE A 338 10.76 -1.36 25.07
CA ILE A 338 12.14 -1.59 24.67
C ILE A 338 12.82 -2.29 25.84
N VAL A 339 13.40 -3.47 25.59
CA VAL A 339 13.92 -4.33 26.67
C VAL A 339 15.43 -4.46 26.56
N LEU A 340 16.12 -4.46 27.70
CA LEU A 340 17.50 -4.90 27.79
C LEU A 340 17.53 -6.40 28.12
N PHE A 341 17.99 -7.23 27.19
CA PHE A 341 18.02 -8.68 27.34
C PHE A 341 19.44 -9.23 27.15
N GLU A 342 19.99 -9.83 28.21
CA GLU A 342 21.34 -10.40 28.23
C GLU A 342 22.45 -9.40 27.81
N GLY A 343 22.22 -8.11 28.03
CA GLY A 343 23.17 -7.03 27.69
C GLY A 343 22.93 -6.36 26.33
N ASP A 344 21.96 -6.83 25.55
CA ASP A 344 21.60 -6.22 24.27
C ASP A 344 20.22 -5.54 24.34
N VAL A 345 20.04 -4.49 23.55
CA VAL A 345 18.75 -3.84 23.37
C VAL A 345 17.92 -4.60 22.34
N VAL A 346 16.70 -4.96 22.72
CA VAL A 346 15.75 -5.69 21.87
C VAL A 346 14.44 -4.91 21.73
N LEU A 347 13.84 -5.00 20.55
CA LEU A 347 12.58 -4.34 20.21
C LEU A 347 11.52 -5.38 19.85
N PRO A 348 10.22 -5.05 19.99
CA PRO A 348 9.18 -5.80 19.30
C PRO A 348 9.53 -5.84 17.81
N TYR A 349 9.56 -7.04 17.23
CA TYR A 349 10.08 -7.27 15.88
C TYR A 349 9.40 -6.39 14.82
N TYR A 350 8.08 -6.19 14.92
CA TYR A 350 7.33 -5.37 13.98
C TYR A 350 7.75 -3.88 14.03
N MET A 351 8.23 -3.39 15.19
CA MET A 351 8.83 -2.06 15.32
C MET A 351 10.17 -2.01 14.58
N ALA A 352 11.03 -3.00 14.82
CA ALA A 352 12.32 -3.10 14.13
C ALA A 352 12.13 -3.15 12.60
N ASN A 353 11.17 -3.95 12.12
CA ASN A 353 10.79 -3.97 10.72
C ASN A 353 10.35 -2.59 10.23
N GLN A 354 9.36 -1.96 10.87
CA GLN A 354 8.78 -0.70 10.37
C GLN A 354 9.82 0.43 10.31
N LEU A 355 10.69 0.52 11.32
CA LEU A 355 11.67 1.59 11.45
C LEU A 355 12.90 1.36 10.59
N PHE A 356 13.47 0.15 10.58
CA PHE A 356 14.77 -0.08 9.93
C PHE A 356 14.66 -0.67 8.51
N ALA A 357 13.46 -1.03 8.04
CA ALA A 357 13.27 -1.60 6.70
C ALA A 357 12.00 -1.09 6.02
N GLY A 358 10.83 -1.32 6.62
CA GLY A 358 9.51 -1.20 6.00
C GLY A 358 9.18 0.18 5.42
N SER A 359 9.69 1.24 6.07
CA SER A 359 9.49 2.63 5.60
C SER A 359 10.21 2.94 4.27
N SER A 360 11.15 2.10 3.85
CA SER A 360 11.92 2.21 2.60
C SER A 360 11.50 1.15 1.56
N TYR A 361 10.24 0.69 1.64
CA TYR A 361 9.64 -0.29 0.73
C TYR A 361 10.29 -1.69 0.73
N TYR A 362 11.20 -1.98 1.66
CA TYR A 362 11.66 -3.34 1.92
C TYR A 362 11.07 -3.82 3.24
N ASN A 363 10.17 -4.80 3.20
CA ASN A 363 9.55 -5.34 4.41
C ASN A 363 10.10 -6.72 4.72
N VAL A 364 10.40 -6.97 5.99
CA VAL A 364 10.57 -8.32 6.51
C VAL A 364 9.20 -8.75 7.08
N TYR A 365 8.58 -9.74 6.46
CA TYR A 365 7.30 -10.28 6.88
C TYR A 365 7.50 -11.50 7.78
N TYR A 366 6.88 -11.51 8.95
CA TYR A 366 6.88 -12.66 9.86
C TYR A 366 5.54 -13.39 9.81
N ASN A 367 5.58 -14.71 9.60
CA ASN A 367 4.36 -15.53 9.52
C ASN A 367 4.30 -16.69 10.52
N TYR A 368 5.08 -16.62 11.60
CA TYR A 368 5.37 -17.70 12.55
C TYR A 368 6.34 -18.78 12.07
N ASP A 369 6.30 -19.23 10.81
CA ASP A 369 7.20 -20.30 10.33
C ASP A 369 8.56 -19.78 9.86
N GLY A 370 8.63 -18.50 9.49
CA GLY A 370 9.84 -17.84 9.04
C GLY A 370 9.66 -16.34 8.89
N LEU A 371 10.73 -15.71 8.40
CA LEU A 371 10.80 -14.31 8.02
C LEU A 371 11.06 -14.21 6.51
N PHE A 372 10.43 -13.24 5.86
CA PHE A 372 10.46 -13.12 4.40
C PHE A 372 10.69 -11.67 3.98
N GLY A 373 11.80 -11.40 3.29
CA GLY A 373 12.04 -10.12 2.65
C GLY A 373 11.13 -9.94 1.44
N VAL A 374 10.30 -8.91 1.43
CA VAL A 374 9.36 -8.59 0.34
C VAL A 374 9.46 -7.11 -0.03
N TYR A 375 9.25 -6.80 -1.30
CA TYR A 375 9.18 -5.41 -1.75
C TYR A 375 7.76 -4.88 -1.62
N SER A 376 7.61 -3.73 -0.96
CA SER A 376 6.34 -3.08 -0.69
C SER A 376 5.32 -4.08 -0.10
N LEU A 377 4.15 -4.20 -0.72
CA LEU A 377 3.15 -5.24 -0.45
C LEU A 377 2.98 -6.11 -1.70
N PRO A 378 3.36 -7.40 -1.68
CA PRO A 378 3.18 -8.29 -2.83
C PRO A 378 1.70 -8.52 -3.15
N SER A 379 1.38 -8.71 -4.43
CA SER A 379 -0.01 -8.86 -4.91
C SER A 379 -0.50 -10.31 -4.85
N GLU A 380 -1.82 -10.51 -4.75
CA GLU A 380 -2.44 -11.84 -4.85
C GLU A 380 -1.99 -12.58 -6.13
N GLY A 381 -1.54 -13.82 -5.98
CA GLY A 381 -1.05 -14.67 -7.07
C GLY A 381 0.44 -14.50 -7.41
N GLU A 382 1.15 -13.59 -6.74
CA GLU A 382 2.62 -13.58 -6.74
C GLU A 382 3.16 -14.65 -5.77
N ASP A 383 4.29 -15.28 -6.11
CA ASP A 383 4.89 -16.32 -5.26
C ASP A 383 5.26 -15.78 -3.87
N ALA A 384 5.68 -14.51 -3.78
CA ALA A 384 5.94 -13.83 -2.52
C ALA A 384 4.68 -13.76 -1.64
N TYR A 385 3.54 -13.36 -2.21
CA TYR A 385 2.26 -13.30 -1.51
C TYR A 385 1.81 -14.67 -1.00
N GLU A 386 1.82 -15.69 -1.87
CA GLU A 386 1.38 -17.04 -1.50
C GLU A 386 2.28 -17.65 -0.41
N THR A 387 3.58 -17.35 -0.45
CA THR A 387 4.55 -17.80 0.54
C THR A 387 4.27 -17.19 1.91
N ILE A 388 4.15 -15.87 2.01
CA ILE A 388 3.96 -15.20 3.30
C ILE A 388 2.61 -15.54 3.95
N ARG A 389 1.57 -15.80 3.15
CA ARG A 389 0.21 -16.14 3.63
C ARG A 389 0.06 -17.58 4.11
N THR A 390 0.99 -18.47 3.77
CA THR A 390 0.96 -19.89 4.14
C THR A 390 1.73 -20.14 5.43
N SER A 391 1.04 -20.55 6.49
CA SER A 391 1.62 -20.71 7.84
C SER A 391 0.98 -21.85 8.62
N THR A 392 1.75 -22.48 9.53
CA THR A 392 1.23 -23.43 10.52
C THR A 392 0.20 -22.82 11.48
N LYS A 393 0.05 -21.49 11.51
CA LYS A 393 -0.96 -20.77 12.31
C LYS A 393 -2.25 -20.44 11.56
N ASN A 394 -2.35 -20.74 10.26
CA ASN A 394 -3.60 -20.53 9.53
C ASN A 394 -4.76 -21.29 10.21
N ASN A 395 -5.94 -20.65 10.33
CA ASN A 395 -7.15 -21.18 10.99
C ASN A 395 -7.02 -21.38 12.52
N THR A 396 -6.06 -20.72 13.17
CA THR A 396 -5.96 -20.70 14.63
C THR A 396 -6.49 -19.38 15.19
N ALA A 397 -6.91 -19.37 16.45
CA ALA A 397 -7.30 -18.14 17.12
C ALA A 397 -6.08 -17.24 17.37
N LEU A 398 -6.29 -15.92 17.30
CA LEU A 398 -5.25 -14.96 17.67
C LEU A 398 -4.95 -15.06 19.18
N PRO A 399 -3.66 -15.08 19.57
CA PRO A 399 -3.24 -14.92 20.96
C PRO A 399 -3.62 -13.53 21.50
N THR A 400 -3.98 -13.46 22.79
CA THR A 400 -4.48 -12.23 23.42
C THR A 400 -3.43 -11.11 23.44
N ASP A 401 -2.19 -11.45 23.80
CA ASP A 401 -1.05 -10.54 23.79
C ASP A 401 -0.78 -9.98 22.39
N LEU A 402 -0.81 -10.84 21.36
CA LEU A 402 -0.63 -10.39 19.98
C LEU A 402 -1.77 -9.47 19.50
N THR A 403 -3.01 -9.72 19.92
CA THR A 403 -4.15 -8.83 19.64
C THR A 403 -3.96 -7.46 20.31
N ILE A 404 -3.52 -7.42 21.56
CA ILE A 404 -3.24 -6.16 22.29
C ILE A 404 -2.14 -5.37 21.57
N HIS A 405 -1.02 -6.02 21.22
CA HIS A 405 0.05 -5.38 20.46
C HIS A 405 -0.41 -4.93 19.07
N THR A 406 -1.32 -5.66 18.42
CA THR A 406 -1.88 -5.24 17.13
C THR A 406 -2.73 -3.98 17.26
N PHE A 407 -3.55 -3.88 18.31
CA PHE A 407 -4.33 -2.68 18.61
C PHE A 407 -3.42 -1.47 18.88
N ASN A 408 -2.44 -1.64 19.76
CA ASN A 408 -1.49 -0.60 20.14
C ASN A 408 -0.61 -0.14 18.97
N PHE A 409 -0.08 -1.09 18.20
CA PHE A 409 0.77 -0.77 17.06
C PHE A 409 -0.01 -0.14 15.90
N LEU A 410 -1.30 -0.45 15.74
CA LEU A 410 -2.15 0.27 14.79
C LEU A 410 -2.33 1.74 15.20
N ALA A 411 -2.58 2.01 16.49
CA ALA A 411 -2.63 3.38 17.01
C ALA A 411 -1.29 4.10 16.80
N PHE A 412 -0.18 3.46 17.19
CA PHE A 412 1.18 3.97 16.99
C PHE A 412 1.45 4.30 15.52
N SER A 413 1.13 3.37 14.62
CA SER A 413 1.40 3.53 13.19
C SER A 413 0.64 4.70 12.60
N MET A 414 -0.64 4.85 12.97
CA MET A 414 -1.46 5.96 12.51
C MET A 414 -1.09 7.29 13.21
N ASP A 415 -0.52 7.26 14.41
CA ASP A 415 -0.07 8.48 15.08
C ASP A 415 1.27 9.01 14.58
N TYR A 416 2.19 8.12 14.20
CA TYR A 416 3.55 8.47 13.82
C TYR A 416 3.84 8.46 12.33
N PHE A 417 3.14 7.64 11.53
CA PHE A 417 3.43 7.52 10.08
C PHE A 417 2.33 8.04 9.18
N TYR A 418 1.12 8.30 9.69
CA TYR A 418 0.05 8.90 8.90
C TYR A 418 0.20 10.43 8.84
N GLY A 419 0.82 10.91 7.77
CA GLY A 419 1.20 12.33 7.64
C GLY A 419 0.02 13.32 7.60
N LEU A 420 -1.20 12.82 7.40
CA LEU A 420 -2.40 13.66 7.34
C LEU A 420 -3.10 13.84 8.69
N LYS A 421 -2.57 13.25 9.78
CA LYS A 421 -3.16 13.32 11.12
C LYS A 421 -3.58 14.74 11.53
N GLU A 422 -2.69 15.72 11.37
CA GLU A 422 -2.99 17.13 11.72
C GLU A 422 -4.02 17.77 10.78
N LEU A 423 -3.93 17.50 9.48
CA LEU A 423 -4.92 17.96 8.50
C LEU A 423 -6.32 17.38 8.74
N ARG A 424 -6.39 16.24 9.45
CA ARG A 424 -7.61 15.56 9.85
C ARG A 424 -8.08 15.94 11.24
N GLU A 425 -7.36 16.83 11.93
CA GLU A 425 -7.68 17.29 13.29
C GLU A 425 -7.79 16.11 14.29
N VAL A 426 -6.94 15.09 14.12
CA VAL A 426 -6.88 13.91 15.00
C VAL A 426 -5.72 14.06 15.99
N GLU A 427 -6.02 14.06 17.29
CA GLU A 427 -5.01 14.14 18.36
C GLU A 427 -4.31 12.79 18.58
N THR A 428 -5.09 11.70 18.66
CA THR A 428 -4.58 10.32 18.68
C THR A 428 -5.56 9.37 18.03
N TYR A 429 -5.04 8.35 17.36
CA TYR A 429 -5.85 7.29 16.78
C TYR A 429 -6.42 6.29 17.80
N TYR A 430 -5.93 6.29 19.05
CA TYR A 430 -6.55 5.51 20.12
C TYR A 430 -8.04 5.84 20.30
N ASP A 431 -8.39 7.12 20.25
CA ASP A 431 -9.78 7.58 20.45
C ASP A 431 -10.73 6.92 19.44
N LEU A 432 -10.31 6.86 18.17
CA LEU A 432 -11.08 6.24 17.09
C LEU A 432 -11.12 4.71 17.20
N LEU A 433 -10.02 4.08 17.63
CA LEU A 433 -10.00 2.63 17.83
C LEU A 433 -10.86 2.19 19.03
N PHE A 434 -10.92 2.99 20.10
CA PHE A 434 -11.74 2.70 21.27
C PHE A 434 -13.24 2.65 20.95
N GLU A 435 -13.72 3.46 20.00
CA GLU A 435 -15.12 3.43 19.55
C GLU A 435 -15.54 2.06 18.99
N LYS A 436 -14.59 1.32 18.39
CA LYS A 436 -14.78 -0.01 17.80
C LYS A 436 -13.99 -1.10 18.52
N ARG A 437 -13.63 -0.89 19.79
CA ARG A 437 -12.73 -1.79 20.56
C ARG A 437 -13.13 -3.26 20.49
N ASP A 438 -14.42 -3.59 20.51
CA ASP A 438 -14.89 -4.99 20.54
C ASP A 438 -14.58 -5.74 19.23
N SER A 439 -14.49 -5.01 18.13
CA SER A 439 -14.20 -5.54 16.82
C SER A 439 -12.69 -5.68 16.57
N PHE A 440 -11.86 -4.84 17.22
CA PHE A 440 -10.40 -4.92 17.18
C PHE A 440 -9.80 -5.84 18.25
N LEU A 441 -10.25 -5.73 19.50
CA LEU A 441 -9.84 -6.56 20.62
C LEU A 441 -10.62 -7.88 20.58
N THR A 442 -10.30 -8.69 19.57
CA THR A 442 -10.90 -10.00 19.29
C THR A 442 -9.82 -11.06 19.02
N ARG A 443 -10.15 -12.32 19.32
CA ARG A 443 -9.32 -13.48 18.98
C ARG A 443 -9.67 -14.08 17.61
N ASN A 444 -10.64 -13.50 16.90
CA ASN A 444 -11.05 -13.89 15.56
C ASN A 444 -10.30 -13.06 14.50
N ALA A 445 -9.38 -13.70 13.78
CA ALA A 445 -8.57 -13.05 12.75
C ALA A 445 -9.41 -12.43 11.62
N LEU A 446 -10.52 -13.07 11.23
CA LEU A 446 -11.41 -12.53 10.18
C LEU A 446 -12.12 -11.27 10.66
N ARG A 447 -12.62 -11.25 11.90
CA ARG A 447 -13.28 -10.07 12.48
C ARG A 447 -12.32 -8.89 12.55
N LEU A 448 -11.09 -9.14 13.02
CA LEU A 448 -10.05 -8.11 13.08
C LEU A 448 -9.75 -7.51 11.69
N ASP A 449 -9.50 -8.36 10.69
CA ASP A 449 -9.20 -7.90 9.32
C ASP A 449 -10.36 -7.13 8.66
N LEU A 450 -11.61 -7.56 8.88
CA LEU A 450 -12.80 -6.82 8.43
C LEU A 450 -12.91 -5.44 9.12
N SER A 451 -12.57 -5.37 10.40
CA SER A 451 -12.61 -4.13 11.19
C SER A 451 -11.53 -3.14 10.77
N ILE A 452 -10.32 -3.63 10.51
CA ILE A 452 -9.23 -2.82 9.95
C ILE A 452 -9.63 -2.26 8.60
N HIS A 453 -10.19 -3.08 7.71
CA HIS A 453 -10.66 -2.60 6.41
C HIS A 453 -11.73 -1.51 6.54
N GLU A 454 -12.76 -1.73 7.37
CA GLU A 454 -13.80 -0.71 7.60
C GLU A 454 -13.20 0.59 8.17
N PHE A 455 -12.26 0.49 9.11
CA PHE A 455 -11.57 1.65 9.66
C PHE A 455 -10.81 2.43 8.59
N LEU A 456 -10.05 1.76 7.72
CA LEU A 456 -9.32 2.42 6.64
C LEU A 456 -10.28 3.04 5.61
N THR A 457 -11.35 2.35 5.22
CA THR A 457 -12.23 2.82 4.13
C THR A 457 -13.31 3.82 4.55
N PHE A 458 -13.75 3.81 5.81
CA PHE A 458 -14.81 4.71 6.31
C PHE A 458 -14.36 5.73 7.34
N VAL A 459 -13.45 5.35 8.25
CA VAL A 459 -13.01 6.25 9.32
C VAL A 459 -11.85 7.12 8.83
N VAL A 460 -10.82 6.49 8.25
CA VAL A 460 -9.74 7.23 7.59
C VAL A 460 -10.26 7.84 6.29
N ASP A 461 -10.93 7.06 5.43
CA ASP A 461 -11.60 7.51 4.19
C ASP A 461 -10.70 8.46 3.37
N GLU A 462 -9.54 7.93 2.96
CA GLU A 462 -8.52 8.66 2.22
C GLU A 462 -7.95 7.78 1.09
N PRO A 463 -7.88 8.25 -0.18
CA PRO A 463 -7.54 7.39 -1.31
C PRO A 463 -6.12 6.81 -1.40
N HIS A 464 -5.11 7.34 -0.69
CA HIS A 464 -3.78 6.71 -0.55
C HIS A 464 -3.73 5.62 0.51
N THR A 465 -4.66 5.64 1.45
CA THR A 465 -4.74 4.70 2.56
C THR A 465 -5.63 3.52 2.18
N SER A 466 -5.06 2.31 2.16
CA SER A 466 -5.73 1.14 1.61
C SER A 466 -5.33 -0.15 2.28
N TYR A 467 -6.31 -1.03 2.46
CA TYR A 467 -6.07 -2.40 2.88
C TYR A 467 -5.19 -3.15 1.87
N GLY A 468 -4.17 -3.87 2.36
CA GLY A 468 -3.29 -4.70 1.55
C GLY A 468 -3.73 -6.16 1.56
N TYR A 469 -3.43 -6.87 2.64
CA TYR A 469 -3.77 -8.29 2.77
C TYR A 469 -3.91 -8.76 4.22
N PRO A 470 -4.64 -9.87 4.45
CA PRO A 470 -4.93 -10.35 5.80
C PRO A 470 -3.75 -10.96 6.53
N GLY A 471 -3.88 -11.04 7.85
CA GLY A 471 -2.89 -11.67 8.73
C GLY A 471 -2.84 -13.19 8.62
N TYR A 472 -1.69 -13.78 8.94
CA TYR A 472 -1.40 -15.22 8.70
C TYR A 472 -2.20 -16.17 9.61
N PHE A 473 -2.96 -15.67 10.58
CA PHE A 473 -3.91 -16.49 11.35
C PHE A 473 -5.19 -16.83 10.58
N ASN A 474 -5.54 -16.05 9.56
CA ASN A 474 -6.65 -16.36 8.67
C ASN A 474 -6.38 -17.64 7.85
N ARG A 475 -7.43 -18.19 7.24
CA ARG A 475 -7.27 -19.27 6.25
C ARG A 475 -6.39 -18.78 5.09
N ALA A 476 -5.50 -19.63 4.58
CA ALA A 476 -4.60 -19.27 3.48
C ALA A 476 -5.37 -18.81 2.22
N THR A 477 -6.56 -19.37 1.96
CA THR A 477 -7.42 -19.03 0.82
C THR A 477 -8.23 -17.73 0.99
N TYR A 478 -8.10 -17.03 2.12
CA TYR A 478 -8.73 -15.73 2.32
C TYR A 478 -7.76 -14.64 1.89
N THR A 479 -8.16 -13.87 0.88
CA THR A 479 -7.33 -12.84 0.24
C THR A 479 -7.60 -11.44 0.80
N GLY A 480 -8.60 -11.30 1.68
CA GLY A 480 -8.97 -10.05 2.34
C GLY A 480 -10.45 -9.72 2.19
N PRO A 481 -10.91 -8.60 2.78
CA PRO A 481 -12.27 -8.09 2.60
C PRO A 481 -12.54 -7.76 1.14
N SER A 482 -13.69 -8.19 0.62
CA SER A 482 -14.10 -7.90 -0.75
C SER A 482 -14.69 -6.51 -0.84
N VAL A 483 -14.18 -5.68 -1.75
CA VAL A 483 -14.83 -4.43 -2.17
C VAL A 483 -15.78 -4.76 -3.32
N THR A 484 -17.09 -4.68 -3.07
CA THR A 484 -18.12 -5.03 -4.06
C THR A 484 -18.95 -3.84 -4.50
N SER A 485 -18.91 -2.74 -3.74
CA SER A 485 -19.67 -1.53 -3.98
C SER A 485 -18.91 -0.28 -3.57
N LEU A 486 -19.19 0.85 -4.23
CA LEU A 486 -18.75 2.16 -3.72
C LEU A 486 -19.32 2.48 -2.34
N ASN A 487 -20.40 1.81 -1.93
CA ASN A 487 -20.95 1.95 -0.59
C ASN A 487 -20.03 1.40 0.51
N ASP A 488 -18.99 0.62 0.15
CA ASP A 488 -18.00 0.08 1.08
C ASP A 488 -16.90 1.10 1.44
N PHE A 489 -17.03 2.36 0.99
CA PHE A 489 -16.13 3.48 1.30
C PHE A 489 -16.87 4.68 1.92
N GLY A 490 -16.13 5.56 2.58
CA GLY A 490 -16.61 6.85 3.04
C GLY A 490 -16.86 7.86 1.90
N ASP A 491 -17.32 9.05 2.29
CA ASP A 491 -17.79 10.07 1.37
C ASP A 491 -16.67 10.71 0.54
N ARG A 492 -15.46 10.83 1.11
CA ARG A 492 -14.32 11.43 0.41
C ARG A 492 -13.89 10.56 -0.76
N PHE A 493 -13.69 9.27 -0.54
CA PHE A 493 -13.32 8.36 -1.62
C PHE A 493 -14.44 8.25 -2.67
N LYS A 494 -15.70 8.13 -2.25
CA LYS A 494 -16.87 8.12 -3.15
C LYS A 494 -16.91 9.35 -4.06
N LYS A 495 -16.69 10.54 -3.48
CA LYS A 495 -16.67 11.79 -4.22
C LYS A 495 -15.55 11.80 -5.25
N TRP A 496 -14.33 11.43 -4.86
CA TRP A 496 -13.19 11.34 -5.77
C TRP A 496 -13.49 10.39 -6.95
N TYR A 497 -14.07 9.22 -6.67
CA TYR A 497 -14.41 8.24 -7.70
C TYR A 497 -15.53 8.72 -8.65
N LEU A 498 -16.61 9.30 -8.12
CA LEU A 498 -17.77 9.72 -8.92
C LEU A 498 -17.49 10.99 -9.72
N ASP A 499 -16.95 12.02 -9.05
CA ASP A 499 -16.71 13.33 -9.66
C ASP A 499 -15.41 13.37 -10.48
N GLY A 500 -14.47 12.45 -10.20
CA GLY A 500 -13.24 12.24 -10.96
C GLY A 500 -13.42 11.17 -12.03
N MET A 501 -13.22 9.91 -11.63
CA MET A 501 -13.16 8.76 -12.55
C MET A 501 -14.44 8.65 -13.40
N VAL A 502 -15.62 8.50 -12.80
CA VAL A 502 -16.86 8.28 -13.57
C VAL A 502 -17.18 9.47 -14.48
N ALA A 503 -17.05 10.70 -13.98
CA ALA A 503 -17.35 11.91 -14.75
C ALA A 503 -16.38 12.12 -15.92
N THR A 504 -15.09 11.84 -15.72
CA THR A 504 -14.06 11.94 -16.77
C THR A 504 -14.27 10.87 -17.82
N ASP A 505 -14.48 9.61 -17.43
CA ASP A 505 -14.66 8.50 -18.37
C ASP A 505 -15.84 8.74 -19.31
N ALA A 506 -16.94 9.30 -18.78
CA ALA A 506 -18.09 9.68 -19.59
C ALA A 506 -17.76 10.74 -20.66
N GLN A 507 -16.78 11.63 -20.43
CA GLN A 507 -16.35 12.56 -21.48
C GLN A 507 -15.41 11.89 -22.49
N ILE A 508 -14.60 10.92 -22.06
CA ILE A 508 -13.79 10.09 -22.96
C ILE A 508 -14.73 9.34 -23.92
N GLY A 509 -15.79 8.71 -23.41
CA GLY A 509 -16.80 8.02 -24.22
C GLY A 509 -17.50 8.94 -25.21
N LYS A 510 -17.87 10.16 -24.80
CA LYS A 510 -18.43 11.17 -25.73
C LYS A 510 -17.47 11.60 -26.83
N LYS A 511 -16.17 11.67 -26.52
CA LYS A 511 -15.15 12.16 -27.43
C LYS A 511 -14.75 11.12 -28.47
N TRP A 512 -14.51 9.88 -28.04
CA TRP A 512 -13.93 8.82 -28.88
C TRP A 512 -14.88 7.64 -29.15
N GLY A 513 -16.08 7.66 -28.59
CA GLY A 513 -17.05 6.58 -28.65
C GLY A 513 -17.03 5.72 -27.38
N GLU A 514 -18.20 5.18 -27.03
CA GLU A 514 -18.34 4.31 -25.86
C GLU A 514 -17.63 2.96 -26.09
N ALA A 515 -16.89 2.49 -25.08
CA ALA A 515 -16.27 1.18 -25.08
C ALA A 515 -17.33 0.08 -25.05
N ALA A 516 -17.06 -1.04 -25.72
CA ALA A 516 -17.96 -2.19 -25.72
C ALA A 516 -18.08 -2.86 -24.32
N SER A 517 -17.04 -2.71 -23.49
CA SER A 517 -16.96 -3.22 -22.13
C SER A 517 -15.86 -2.49 -21.36
N GLY A 518 -16.05 -2.28 -20.06
CA GLY A 518 -15.11 -1.56 -19.20
C GLY A 518 -15.13 -0.05 -19.42
N TRP A 519 -14.08 0.61 -18.93
CA TRP A 519 -13.95 2.06 -19.02
C TRP A 519 -13.66 2.53 -20.44
N ASN A 520 -14.27 3.65 -20.84
CA ASN A 520 -13.97 4.35 -22.08
C ASN A 520 -12.49 4.73 -22.19
N ALA A 521 -11.84 5.01 -21.06
CA ALA A 521 -10.42 5.28 -20.97
C ALA A 521 -9.54 4.14 -21.49
N SER A 522 -9.99 2.89 -21.37
CA SER A 522 -9.33 1.70 -21.93
C SER A 522 -9.89 1.28 -23.29
N GLY A 523 -10.81 2.08 -23.84
CA GLY A 523 -11.47 1.81 -25.12
C GLY A 523 -10.47 1.78 -26.27
N ARG A 524 -10.59 0.77 -27.15
CA ARG A 524 -9.70 0.58 -28.32
C ARG A 524 -9.62 1.81 -29.22
N ASP A 525 -10.72 2.58 -29.31
CA ASP A 525 -10.83 3.71 -30.22
C ASP A 525 -10.31 5.03 -29.63
N ARG A 526 -10.06 5.07 -28.30
CA ARG A 526 -9.48 6.25 -27.64
C ARG A 526 -8.13 6.59 -28.26
N LYS A 527 -7.95 7.86 -28.60
CA LYS A 527 -6.67 8.37 -29.10
C LYS A 527 -5.90 8.99 -27.94
N LEU A 528 -4.65 8.59 -27.76
CA LEU A 528 -3.75 9.17 -26.76
C LEU A 528 -3.10 10.48 -27.26
N TYR A 529 -3.34 10.88 -28.51
CA TYR A 529 -3.04 12.24 -28.98
C TYR A 529 -4.05 12.67 -30.05
N TRP A 530 -4.26 13.99 -30.18
CA TRP A 530 -5.08 14.58 -31.24
C TRP A 530 -4.71 16.04 -31.50
N PHE A 531 -5.05 16.55 -32.69
CA PHE A 531 -4.88 17.96 -33.04
C PHE A 531 -6.16 18.74 -32.72
N LEU A 532 -6.02 19.99 -32.27
CA LEU A 532 -7.14 20.89 -31.96
C LEU A 532 -7.63 21.67 -33.18
N ASP A 533 -6.85 21.71 -34.24
CA ASP A 533 -7.12 22.48 -35.45
C ASP A 533 -6.63 21.75 -36.72
N GLU A 534 -7.23 22.07 -37.86
CA GLU A 534 -6.88 21.46 -39.15
C GLU A 534 -5.47 21.84 -39.63
N ALA A 535 -4.95 23.00 -39.20
CA ALA A 535 -3.59 23.44 -39.54
C ALA A 535 -2.51 22.71 -38.72
N LYS A 536 -2.93 21.91 -37.73
CA LYS A 536 -2.10 21.14 -36.80
C LYS A 536 -1.09 22.04 -36.09
N THR A 537 -1.53 23.21 -35.64
CA THR A 537 -0.70 24.12 -34.83
C THR A 537 -0.76 23.79 -33.35
N SER A 538 -1.83 23.16 -32.88
CA SER A 538 -2.02 22.77 -31.49
C SER A 538 -2.40 21.30 -31.36
N ALA A 539 -1.79 20.58 -30.43
CA ALA A 539 -2.11 19.18 -30.15
C ALA A 539 -2.25 18.90 -28.65
N VAL A 540 -2.91 17.80 -28.33
CA VAL A 540 -3.03 17.25 -26.98
C VAL A 540 -2.39 15.87 -26.95
N LEU A 541 -1.67 15.55 -25.88
CA LEU A 541 -1.09 14.24 -25.60
C LEU A 541 -1.58 13.76 -24.22
N SER A 542 -2.33 12.66 -24.18
CA SER A 542 -2.79 12.04 -22.94
C SER A 542 -1.71 11.18 -22.30
N LEU A 543 -1.52 11.35 -21.00
CA LEU A 543 -0.65 10.54 -20.17
C LEU A 543 -1.46 10.04 -18.95
N ASP A 544 -1.77 8.74 -18.93
CA ASP A 544 -2.71 8.15 -17.96
C ASP A 544 -2.04 7.67 -16.66
N GLY A 545 -0.72 7.82 -16.52
CA GLY A 545 0.00 7.42 -15.32
C GLY A 545 1.49 7.77 -15.39
N PHE A 546 2.15 7.68 -14.24
CA PHE A 546 3.60 7.82 -14.12
C PHE A 546 4.24 6.47 -13.81
N SER A 547 4.86 5.86 -14.81
CA SER A 547 5.48 4.53 -14.71
C SER A 547 6.95 4.61 -15.01
N THR A 548 7.72 3.77 -14.32
CA THR A 548 9.13 3.53 -14.62
C THR A 548 9.36 2.05 -14.81
N ALA A 549 10.19 1.71 -15.77
CA ALA A 549 10.73 0.36 -15.93
C ALA A 549 12.20 0.33 -15.51
N ASP A 550 12.70 -0.85 -15.17
CA ASP A 550 14.14 -1.08 -15.04
C ASP A 550 14.76 -1.07 -16.44
N ILE A 551 15.28 0.10 -16.82
CA ILE A 551 15.87 0.33 -18.14
C ILE A 551 17.20 1.06 -18.11
N ILE A 552 18.13 0.57 -18.93
CA ILE A 552 19.37 1.26 -19.30
C ILE A 552 19.22 1.84 -20.70
N GLU A 553 19.75 3.04 -20.94
CA GLU A 553 19.66 3.73 -22.24
C GLU A 553 21.04 3.94 -22.85
N ASP A 554 21.19 3.63 -24.14
CA ASP A 554 22.41 3.92 -24.91
C ASP A 554 22.10 4.47 -26.31
N THR A 555 23.11 5.11 -26.91
CA THR A 555 23.06 5.58 -28.31
C THR A 555 23.62 4.57 -29.30
N ALA A 556 24.18 3.46 -28.82
CA ALA A 556 24.72 2.35 -29.62
C ALA A 556 24.47 1.00 -28.92
N TYR A 557 24.62 -0.10 -29.65
CA TYR A 557 24.54 -1.44 -29.03
C TYR A 557 25.65 -1.62 -28.00
N ASN A 558 25.26 -1.94 -26.76
CA ASN A 558 26.13 -2.11 -25.62
C ASN A 558 26.07 -3.56 -25.16
N ASN A 559 27.13 -4.31 -25.50
CA ASN A 559 27.22 -5.72 -25.14
C ASN A 559 27.38 -5.92 -23.63
N GLN A 560 27.99 -4.97 -22.92
CA GLN A 560 28.22 -5.12 -21.48
C GLN A 560 26.89 -5.10 -20.73
N THR A 561 26.00 -4.15 -21.06
CA THR A 561 24.63 -4.09 -20.52
C THR A 561 23.88 -5.41 -20.70
N VAL A 562 24.02 -6.05 -21.86
CA VAL A 562 23.40 -7.37 -22.13
C VAL A 562 24.01 -8.46 -21.24
N LEU A 563 25.33 -8.48 -21.06
CA LEU A 563 25.99 -9.45 -20.19
C LEU A 563 25.58 -9.29 -18.73
N ASP A 564 25.51 -8.04 -18.26
CA ASP A 564 25.18 -7.68 -16.88
C ASP A 564 23.75 -8.11 -16.54
N ILE A 565 22.77 -7.75 -17.38
CA ILE A 565 21.37 -8.16 -17.16
C ILE A 565 21.21 -9.68 -17.23
N LEU A 566 21.89 -10.34 -18.17
CA LEU A 566 21.80 -11.80 -18.31
C LEU A 566 22.59 -12.56 -17.23
N LYS A 567 23.44 -11.86 -16.45
CA LYS A 567 24.35 -12.41 -15.45
C LYS A 567 25.24 -13.52 -16.02
N VAL A 568 25.83 -13.28 -17.20
CA VAL A 568 26.74 -14.22 -17.88
C VAL A 568 28.05 -13.55 -18.28
N GLU A 569 29.16 -14.30 -18.27
CA GLU A 569 30.48 -13.76 -18.67
C GLU A 569 30.58 -13.51 -20.19
N SER A 570 29.83 -14.28 -21.00
CA SER A 570 29.81 -14.12 -22.46
C SER A 570 28.52 -14.68 -23.07
N HIS A 571 28.19 -14.25 -24.29
CA HIS A 571 27.06 -14.79 -25.06
C HIS A 571 27.39 -14.91 -26.56
N ILE A 572 26.57 -15.67 -27.29
CA ILE A 572 26.74 -15.92 -28.73
C ILE A 572 25.79 -15.09 -29.62
N PHE A 573 24.95 -14.23 -29.04
CA PHE A 573 24.03 -13.40 -29.80
C PHE A 573 24.77 -12.38 -30.68
N PRO A 574 24.32 -12.14 -31.93
CA PRO A 574 24.88 -11.10 -32.76
C PRO A 574 24.51 -9.71 -32.21
N ALA A 575 25.39 -8.73 -32.41
CA ALA A 575 25.13 -7.33 -32.08
C ALA A 575 24.10 -6.71 -33.05
N MET A 576 23.26 -5.80 -32.56
CA MET A 576 22.27 -5.08 -33.37
C MET A 576 22.67 -3.63 -33.59
N ASN A 577 23.53 -3.36 -34.57
CA ASN A 577 24.08 -2.01 -34.82
C ASN A 577 23.18 -1.14 -35.72
N GLY A 578 23.38 0.18 -35.67
CA GLY A 578 22.77 1.16 -36.59
C GLY A 578 21.51 1.85 -36.10
N GLY A 579 21.02 1.51 -34.91
CA GLY A 579 19.94 2.24 -34.25
C GLY A 579 20.39 3.62 -33.77
N SER A 580 19.43 4.52 -33.59
CA SER A 580 19.66 5.86 -33.06
C SER A 580 19.59 5.93 -31.53
N LYS A 581 18.88 4.98 -30.91
CA LYS A 581 18.73 4.87 -29.45
C LYS A 581 18.29 3.45 -29.08
N TYR A 582 18.77 2.96 -27.95
CA TYR A 582 18.59 1.61 -27.43
C TYR A 582 18.08 1.71 -25.99
N PHE A 583 16.96 1.05 -25.70
CA PHE A 583 16.41 0.92 -24.36
C PHE A 583 16.50 -0.56 -23.95
N TYR A 584 17.35 -0.90 -22.99
CA TYR A 584 17.54 -2.26 -22.48
C TYR A 584 16.64 -2.46 -21.27
N TYR A 585 15.51 -3.13 -21.44
CA TYR A 585 14.60 -3.50 -20.37
C TYR A 585 15.12 -4.75 -19.68
N ASN A 586 15.38 -4.66 -18.38
CA ASN A 586 15.61 -5.82 -17.53
C ASN A 586 14.25 -6.43 -17.17
N GLN A 587 13.98 -7.63 -17.67
CA GLN A 587 12.75 -8.39 -17.46
C GLN A 587 13.04 -9.67 -16.66
N SER A 588 14.15 -9.67 -15.91
CA SER A 588 14.59 -10.82 -15.13
C SER A 588 13.62 -11.12 -13.99
N ASN A 589 13.64 -12.37 -13.56
CA ASN A 589 12.94 -12.90 -12.39
C ASN A 589 13.77 -14.05 -11.78
N HIS A 590 13.29 -14.62 -10.68
CA HIS A 590 14.07 -15.57 -9.89
C HIS A 590 14.50 -16.81 -10.68
N ASP A 591 13.68 -17.18 -11.67
CA ASP A 591 13.95 -18.32 -12.53
C ASP A 591 14.86 -17.98 -13.71
N ASN A 592 14.73 -16.78 -14.28
CA ASN A 592 15.28 -16.43 -15.59
C ASN A 592 15.81 -15.01 -15.66
N ASN A 593 17.03 -14.85 -16.21
CA ASN A 593 17.54 -13.55 -16.60
C ASN A 593 17.12 -13.22 -18.03
N VAL A 594 16.49 -12.06 -18.23
CA VAL A 594 15.90 -11.66 -19.52
C VAL A 594 16.17 -10.20 -19.79
N VAL A 595 16.69 -9.88 -20.99
CA VAL A 595 16.79 -8.51 -21.49
C VAL A 595 15.93 -8.33 -22.73
N GLU A 596 15.14 -7.26 -22.81
CA GLU A 596 14.44 -6.83 -24.02
C GLU A 596 14.92 -5.47 -24.49
N ILE A 597 15.47 -5.43 -25.70
CA ILE A 597 16.06 -4.21 -26.26
C ILE A 597 15.07 -3.60 -27.24
N LEU A 598 14.49 -2.46 -26.89
CA LEU A 598 13.69 -1.63 -27.80
C LEU A 598 14.60 -0.65 -28.53
N ILE A 599 14.59 -0.66 -29.86
CA ILE A 599 15.57 0.06 -30.69
C ILE A 599 14.87 1.00 -31.67
N LYS A 600 15.31 2.27 -31.66
CA LYS A 600 14.86 3.32 -32.59
C LYS A 600 15.78 3.41 -33.81
N GLY A 601 15.24 3.90 -34.93
CA GLY A 601 16.02 4.23 -36.14
C GLY A 601 16.35 3.04 -37.05
N LEU A 602 15.87 1.85 -36.71
CA LEU A 602 16.01 0.64 -37.53
C LEU A 602 14.72 0.33 -38.29
N THR A 603 14.83 -0.51 -39.31
CA THR A 603 13.72 -0.87 -40.20
C THR A 603 13.41 -2.37 -40.15
N ARG A 604 12.30 -2.76 -40.78
CA ARG A 604 11.92 -4.17 -40.97
C ARG A 604 12.99 -4.97 -41.72
N THR A 605 13.77 -4.33 -42.60
CA THR A 605 14.89 -4.97 -43.31
C THR A 605 16.04 -5.30 -42.38
N ASP A 606 16.30 -4.45 -41.39
CA ASP A 606 17.35 -4.68 -40.38
C ASP A 606 16.97 -5.87 -39.49
N LEU A 607 15.70 -6.00 -39.09
CA LEU A 607 15.19 -7.18 -38.39
C LEU A 607 15.42 -8.47 -39.20
N GLN A 608 15.11 -8.45 -40.49
CA GLN A 608 15.32 -9.63 -41.36
C GLN A 608 16.80 -10.00 -41.44
N THR A 609 17.69 -9.01 -41.47
CA THR A 609 19.14 -9.21 -41.48
C THR A 609 19.63 -9.80 -40.15
N TYR A 610 19.09 -9.33 -39.02
CA TYR A 610 19.37 -9.90 -37.70
C TYR A 610 18.93 -11.35 -37.58
N ASN A 611 17.70 -11.66 -38.01
CA ASN A 611 17.16 -13.02 -37.98
C ASN A 611 17.97 -13.98 -38.87
N ALA A 612 18.40 -13.52 -40.05
CA ALA A 612 19.31 -14.28 -40.90
C ALA A 612 20.67 -14.53 -40.22
N SER A 613 21.17 -13.57 -39.45
CA SER A 613 22.41 -13.71 -38.69
C SER A 613 22.28 -14.75 -37.58
N LEU A 614 21.17 -14.76 -36.83
CA LEU A 614 20.87 -15.80 -35.84
C LEU A 614 20.85 -17.20 -36.47
N VAL A 615 20.15 -17.36 -37.60
CA VAL A 615 20.12 -18.63 -38.34
C VAL A 615 21.52 -19.03 -38.82
N SER A 616 22.33 -18.09 -39.30
CA SER A 616 23.72 -18.35 -39.73
C SER A 616 24.62 -18.83 -38.58
N LEU A 617 24.32 -18.39 -37.35
CA LEU A 617 24.97 -18.84 -36.11
C LEU A 617 24.43 -20.18 -35.61
N GLY A 618 23.49 -20.81 -36.32
CA GLY A 618 22.95 -22.13 -35.99
C GLY A 618 21.76 -22.11 -35.03
N PHE A 619 21.11 -20.95 -34.83
CA PHE A 619 19.84 -20.92 -34.10
C PHE A 619 18.71 -21.53 -34.93
N THR A 620 17.84 -22.29 -34.26
CA THR A 620 16.62 -22.83 -34.84
C THR A 620 15.47 -21.85 -34.62
N ALA A 621 14.87 -21.38 -35.72
CA ALA A 621 13.70 -20.51 -35.69
C ALA A 621 12.41 -21.30 -35.41
N SER A 622 11.48 -20.69 -34.68
CA SER A 622 10.11 -21.19 -34.53
C SER A 622 9.30 -21.00 -35.81
N ALA A 623 8.14 -21.63 -35.89
CA ALA A 623 7.31 -21.65 -37.11
C ALA A 623 6.87 -20.26 -37.59
N ASN A 624 6.78 -19.27 -36.70
CA ASN A 624 6.44 -17.89 -37.02
C ASN A 624 7.66 -16.98 -37.21
N ASN A 625 8.89 -17.51 -37.11
CA ASN A 625 10.16 -16.78 -37.17
C ASN A 625 10.27 -15.62 -36.16
N LEU A 626 9.56 -15.69 -35.04
CA LEU A 626 9.64 -14.68 -33.98
C LEU A 626 10.54 -15.10 -32.83
N THR A 627 10.80 -16.40 -32.66
CA THR A 627 11.66 -16.91 -31.60
C THR A 627 12.71 -17.85 -32.16
N PHE A 628 13.89 -17.83 -31.56
CA PHE A 628 15.09 -18.52 -32.00
C PHE A 628 15.75 -19.19 -30.80
N THR A 629 16.17 -20.44 -30.95
CA THR A 629 16.83 -21.19 -29.87
C THR A 629 18.09 -21.88 -30.33
N LYS A 630 19.08 -21.99 -29.45
CA LYS A 630 20.30 -22.76 -29.68
C LYS A 630 20.84 -23.33 -28.38
N GLU A 631 21.32 -24.57 -28.43
CA GLU A 631 21.95 -25.24 -27.29
C GLU A 631 23.46 -25.37 -27.52
N VAL A 632 24.25 -24.93 -26.54
CA VAL A 632 25.72 -24.98 -26.56
C VAL A 632 26.21 -25.22 -25.12
N ASP A 633 27.06 -26.22 -24.92
CA ASP A 633 27.76 -26.48 -23.65
C ASP A 633 26.87 -26.52 -22.38
N GLY A 634 25.68 -27.12 -22.50
CA GLY A 634 24.73 -27.25 -21.37
C GLY A 634 23.83 -26.02 -21.17
N LEU A 635 24.05 -24.94 -21.92
CA LEU A 635 23.23 -23.74 -21.91
C LEU A 635 22.30 -23.70 -23.12
N LYS A 636 21.14 -23.07 -22.93
CA LYS A 636 20.16 -22.81 -23.97
C LYS A 636 19.96 -21.31 -24.15
N TYR A 637 20.25 -20.83 -25.35
CA TYR A 637 20.11 -19.44 -25.74
C TYR A 637 18.73 -19.24 -26.37
N TYR A 638 17.99 -18.24 -25.90
CA TYR A 638 16.71 -17.80 -26.44
C TYR A 638 16.86 -16.39 -27.01
N ALA A 639 16.38 -16.19 -28.23
CA ALA A 639 16.16 -14.87 -28.78
C ALA A 639 14.72 -14.72 -29.28
N SER A 640 14.13 -13.56 -29.04
CA SER A 640 12.81 -13.15 -29.52
C SER A 640 12.97 -11.87 -30.31
N THR A 641 12.24 -11.72 -31.42
CA THR A 641 12.39 -10.54 -32.28
C THR A 641 11.05 -10.06 -32.81
N SER A 642 10.84 -8.74 -32.87
CA SER A 642 9.66 -8.13 -33.51
C SER A 642 9.97 -6.75 -34.06
N TYR A 643 9.07 -6.25 -34.92
CA TYR A 643 9.13 -4.89 -35.47
C TYR A 643 7.73 -4.31 -35.55
N ASP A 644 7.57 -3.09 -35.01
CA ASP A 644 6.32 -2.37 -34.98
C ASP A 644 6.31 -1.24 -36.02
N ASP A 645 5.34 -1.28 -36.94
CA ASP A 645 5.20 -0.29 -38.01
C ASP A 645 4.61 1.05 -37.55
N THR A 646 3.91 1.08 -36.42
CA THR A 646 3.35 2.31 -35.85
C THR A 646 4.45 3.10 -35.18
N TYR A 647 5.23 2.45 -34.32
CA TYR A 647 6.30 3.08 -33.55
C TYR A 647 7.64 3.13 -34.29
N LYS A 648 7.76 2.46 -35.44
CA LYS A 648 9.02 2.31 -36.20
C LYS A 648 10.17 1.83 -35.30
N SER A 649 9.86 0.86 -34.45
CA SER A 649 10.77 0.31 -33.46
C SER A 649 10.95 -1.19 -33.65
N LEU A 650 12.15 -1.64 -33.32
CA LEU A 650 12.56 -3.04 -33.38
C LEU A 650 12.79 -3.54 -31.96
N ILE A 651 12.35 -4.76 -31.65
CA ILE A 651 12.60 -5.41 -30.36
C ILE A 651 13.49 -6.63 -30.57
N VAL A 652 14.50 -6.77 -29.70
CA VAL A 652 15.29 -7.99 -29.53
C VAL A 652 15.25 -8.41 -28.06
N GLY A 653 14.55 -9.50 -27.75
CA GLY A 653 14.58 -10.15 -26.45
C GLY A 653 15.63 -11.25 -26.41
N LEU A 654 16.46 -11.31 -25.35
CA LEU A 654 17.53 -12.29 -25.18
C LEU A 654 17.45 -12.94 -23.80
N SER A 655 17.79 -14.23 -23.71
CA SER A 655 17.96 -14.94 -22.44
C SER A 655 18.94 -16.11 -22.61
N VAL A 656 19.72 -16.39 -21.56
CA VAL A 656 20.59 -17.57 -21.46
C VAL A 656 20.11 -18.42 -20.30
N PHE A 657 19.75 -19.65 -20.62
CA PHE A 657 19.06 -20.56 -19.70
C PHE A 657 19.93 -21.77 -19.37
N ASP A 658 20.09 -22.07 -18.08
CA ASP A 658 20.64 -23.33 -17.61
C ASP A 658 19.58 -24.43 -17.78
N MET A 659 19.88 -25.45 -18.58
CA MET A 659 18.93 -26.53 -18.87
C MET A 659 18.53 -27.40 -17.67
N THR A 660 19.18 -27.23 -16.52
CA THR A 660 18.77 -27.86 -15.25
C THR A 660 17.55 -27.19 -14.62
N LYS A 661 17.25 -25.93 -14.98
CA LYS A 661 16.04 -25.22 -14.56
C LYS A 661 14.81 -25.67 -15.36
N SER A 662 13.62 -25.54 -14.78
CA SER A 662 12.36 -26.07 -15.36
C SER A 662 11.47 -25.05 -16.07
N VAL A 663 11.78 -23.76 -16.03
CA VAL A 663 10.90 -22.68 -16.51
C VAL A 663 11.49 -21.96 -17.72
N VAL A 664 10.84 -22.04 -18.88
CA VAL A 664 11.27 -21.35 -20.11
C VAL A 664 11.11 -19.82 -19.94
N PRO A 665 12.06 -18.99 -20.41
CA PRO A 665 11.93 -17.54 -20.31
C PRO A 665 10.73 -17.00 -21.11
N GLU A 666 10.05 -16.01 -20.53
CA GLU A 666 8.97 -15.26 -21.17
C GLU A 666 9.44 -13.86 -21.57
N PHE A 667 8.93 -13.35 -22.70
CA PHE A 667 9.25 -12.03 -23.24
C PHE A 667 7.95 -11.25 -23.43
N VAL A 668 7.95 -9.95 -23.13
CA VAL A 668 6.84 -9.03 -23.40
C VAL A 668 6.64 -8.91 -24.92
N ASN A 669 7.73 -8.70 -25.65
CA ASN A 669 7.82 -8.66 -27.12
C ASN A 669 6.74 -7.79 -27.80
N SER A 670 6.47 -6.61 -27.23
CA SER A 670 5.43 -5.68 -27.68
C SER A 670 5.93 -4.25 -27.52
N SER A 671 6.09 -3.51 -28.63
CA SER A 671 6.54 -2.12 -28.56
C SER A 671 5.57 -1.27 -27.76
N ASP A 672 4.27 -1.47 -27.96
CA ASP A 672 3.24 -0.74 -27.20
C ASP A 672 3.37 -0.95 -25.69
N SER A 673 3.59 -2.20 -25.26
CA SER A 673 3.70 -2.56 -23.84
C SER A 673 4.98 -2.02 -23.21
N LEU A 674 6.13 -2.18 -23.88
CA LEU A 674 7.40 -1.65 -23.40
C LEU A 674 7.38 -0.11 -23.35
N ILE A 675 6.92 0.54 -24.41
CA ILE A 675 6.81 2.01 -24.46
C ILE A 675 5.91 2.55 -23.34
N LYS A 676 4.76 1.91 -23.08
CA LYS A 676 3.85 2.35 -22.02
C LYS A 676 4.31 1.99 -20.60
N SER A 677 5.30 1.11 -20.45
CA SER A 677 5.84 0.76 -19.14
C SER A 677 6.78 1.84 -18.56
N ASP A 678 7.23 2.80 -19.37
CA ASP A 678 8.02 3.95 -18.91
C ASP A 678 7.49 5.26 -19.51
N SER A 679 7.14 6.23 -18.66
CA SER A 679 6.53 7.49 -19.09
C SER A 679 7.45 8.35 -19.96
N ALA A 680 8.77 8.32 -19.75
CA ALA A 680 9.70 9.10 -20.57
C ALA A 680 9.84 8.48 -21.98
N VAL A 681 9.92 7.15 -22.06
CA VAL A 681 9.90 6.43 -23.33
C VAL A 681 8.58 6.67 -24.07
N PHE A 682 7.44 6.63 -23.37
CA PHE A 682 6.13 6.98 -23.91
C PHE A 682 6.12 8.38 -24.53
N MET A 683 6.56 9.40 -23.78
CA MET A 683 6.61 10.79 -24.26
C MET A 683 7.48 10.90 -25.51
N GLU A 684 8.66 10.30 -25.51
CA GLU A 684 9.59 10.34 -26.65
C GLU A 684 8.98 9.74 -27.93
N PHE A 685 8.36 8.55 -27.84
CA PHE A 685 7.76 7.90 -29.00
C PHE A 685 6.50 8.64 -29.51
N TYR A 686 5.67 9.16 -28.62
CA TYR A 686 4.46 9.88 -29.03
C TYR A 686 4.77 11.26 -29.61
N MET A 687 5.79 11.95 -29.10
CA MET A 687 6.27 13.20 -29.72
C MET A 687 6.80 12.96 -31.13
N ASP A 688 7.56 11.88 -31.38
CA ASP A 688 7.99 11.51 -32.74
C ASP A 688 6.79 11.28 -33.68
N ILE A 689 5.74 10.60 -33.20
CA ILE A 689 4.52 10.35 -33.97
C ILE A 689 3.80 11.67 -34.32
N ILE A 690 3.67 12.59 -33.35
CA ILE A 690 3.02 13.90 -33.57
C ILE A 690 3.82 14.74 -34.56
N LEU A 691 5.13 14.84 -34.37
CA LEU A 691 6.02 15.65 -35.20
C LEU A 691 6.19 15.08 -36.63
N SER A 692 6.01 13.77 -36.81
CA SER A 692 5.97 13.18 -38.16
C SER A 692 4.76 13.64 -39.00
N GLN A 693 3.73 14.20 -38.35
CA GLN A 693 2.48 14.58 -38.99
C GLN A 693 2.31 16.07 -39.24
N THR A 694 3.19 16.91 -38.68
CA THR A 694 3.14 18.36 -38.84
C THR A 694 4.51 19.00 -38.56
N THR A 695 4.83 20.04 -39.31
CA THR A 695 5.95 20.95 -39.01
C THR A 695 5.46 22.30 -38.47
N ASN A 696 4.14 22.46 -38.29
CA ASN A 696 3.51 23.71 -37.87
C ASN A 696 3.17 23.74 -36.37
N LEU A 697 3.52 22.70 -35.62
CA LEU A 697 3.18 22.58 -34.21
C LEU A 697 3.81 23.74 -33.43
N LYS A 698 2.97 24.41 -32.64
CA LYS A 698 3.34 25.51 -31.75
C LYS A 698 2.92 25.26 -30.31
N ASN A 699 1.75 24.66 -30.11
CA ASN A 699 1.16 24.47 -28.80
C ASN A 699 0.95 22.98 -28.51
N MET A 700 1.22 22.59 -27.27
CA MET A 700 0.98 21.25 -26.73
C MET A 700 0.18 21.35 -25.44
N ILE A 701 -0.82 20.49 -25.28
CA ILE A 701 -1.46 20.27 -23.98
C ILE A 701 -1.08 18.86 -23.51
N LEU A 702 -0.53 18.76 -22.30
CA LEU A 702 -0.40 17.49 -21.61
C LEU A 702 -1.71 17.20 -20.88
N ASP A 703 -2.38 16.12 -21.26
CA ASP A 703 -3.64 15.69 -20.69
C ASP A 703 -3.43 14.62 -19.62
N ILE A 704 -3.69 14.97 -18.37
CA ILE A 704 -3.61 14.07 -17.21
C ILE A 704 -4.98 13.88 -16.55
N THR A 705 -6.05 14.09 -17.31
CA THR A 705 -7.43 13.98 -16.79
C THR A 705 -7.83 12.54 -16.45
N TRP A 706 -7.14 11.53 -17.00
CA TRP A 706 -7.27 10.11 -16.63
C TRP A 706 -6.02 9.57 -15.91
N ASN A 707 -5.34 10.40 -15.12
CA ASN A 707 -4.09 10.02 -14.46
C ASN A 707 -4.22 10.02 -12.93
N THR A 708 -4.18 8.84 -12.31
CA THR A 708 -4.30 8.71 -10.84
C THR A 708 -2.96 8.81 -10.11
N GLY A 709 -1.86 9.08 -10.83
CA GLY A 709 -0.52 9.25 -10.28
C GLY A 709 0.46 8.15 -10.68
N GLY A 710 1.38 7.83 -9.77
CA GLY A 710 2.43 6.84 -9.95
C GLY A 710 3.79 7.32 -9.45
N ASN A 711 4.87 6.93 -10.12
CA ASN A 711 6.23 7.22 -9.69
C ASN A 711 6.63 8.69 -9.90
N VAL A 712 7.13 9.35 -8.85
CA VAL A 712 7.54 10.76 -8.88
C VAL A 712 8.75 11.01 -9.80
N GLY A 713 9.71 10.08 -9.87
CA GLY A 713 10.85 10.19 -10.78
C GLY A 713 10.44 10.13 -12.26
N ALA A 714 9.46 9.29 -12.61
CA ALA A 714 8.85 9.27 -13.94
C ALA A 714 8.13 10.59 -14.26
N LEU A 715 7.44 11.16 -13.28
CA LEU A 715 6.84 12.50 -13.39
C LEU A 715 7.88 13.59 -13.64
N TYR A 716 9.00 13.61 -12.92
CA TYR A 716 10.06 14.60 -13.16
C TYR A 716 10.62 14.48 -14.56
N ARG A 717 10.89 13.25 -15.04
CA ARG A 717 11.32 13.04 -16.43
C ARG A 717 10.33 13.58 -17.46
N VAL A 718 9.01 13.50 -17.22
CA VAL A 718 7.98 14.10 -18.08
C VAL A 718 8.13 15.64 -18.14
N ILE A 719 8.45 16.30 -17.02
CA ILE A 719 8.74 17.75 -17.01
C ILE A 719 9.95 18.10 -17.89
N GLY A 720 10.94 17.23 -18.00
CA GLY A 720 12.11 17.43 -18.89
C GLY A 720 11.76 17.56 -20.37
N PHE A 721 10.59 17.05 -20.80
CA PHE A 721 10.07 17.27 -22.17
C PHE A 721 9.50 18.68 -22.37
N ILE A 722 9.11 19.34 -21.29
CA ILE A 722 8.43 20.64 -21.26
C ILE A 722 9.44 21.79 -21.10
N THR A 723 10.46 21.62 -20.26
CA THR A 723 11.44 22.67 -19.93
C THR A 723 12.85 22.10 -19.75
N GLN A 724 13.87 22.86 -20.20
CA GLN A 724 15.28 22.58 -19.91
C GLN A 724 15.76 23.24 -18.61
N ASN A 725 14.98 24.20 -18.09
CA ASN A 725 15.31 24.89 -16.84
C ASN A 725 15.03 23.99 -15.64
N SER A 726 15.81 24.17 -14.57
CA SER A 726 15.50 23.61 -13.27
C SER A 726 14.13 24.10 -12.79
N PHE A 727 13.36 23.23 -12.14
CA PHE A 727 12.03 23.55 -11.61
C PHE A 727 11.95 23.27 -10.12
N ALA A 728 11.26 24.14 -9.39
CA ALA A 728 10.99 24.01 -7.97
C ALA A 728 10.06 22.83 -7.70
N VAL A 729 10.41 22.07 -6.67
CA VAL A 729 9.56 21.08 -6.01
C VAL A 729 9.62 21.34 -4.51
N SER A 730 8.46 21.43 -3.87
CA SER A 730 8.35 21.75 -2.46
C SER A 730 7.78 20.56 -1.67
N SER A 731 8.25 20.38 -0.44
CA SER A 731 7.80 19.31 0.46
C SER A 731 7.68 19.77 1.92
N ILE A 732 6.87 19.02 2.68
CA ILE A 732 6.70 19.11 4.13
C ILE A 732 6.92 17.71 4.71
N SER A 733 7.67 17.60 5.80
CA SER A 733 7.73 16.37 6.61
C SER A 733 6.79 16.51 7.80
N ALA A 734 5.74 15.69 7.86
CA ALA A 734 4.70 15.82 8.87
C ALA A 734 5.18 15.49 10.29
N ASP A 735 6.17 14.62 10.44
CA ASP A 735 6.76 14.21 11.71
C ASP A 735 7.74 15.24 12.26
N THR A 736 8.71 15.66 11.46
CA THR A 736 9.77 16.61 11.87
C THR A 736 9.34 18.06 11.72
N LYS A 737 8.21 18.35 11.07
CA LYS A 737 7.76 19.71 10.72
C LYS A 737 8.73 20.49 9.82
N SER A 738 9.75 19.82 9.27
CA SER A 738 10.65 20.41 8.28
C SER A 738 9.91 20.68 6.99
N ASN A 739 10.44 21.62 6.21
CA ASN A 739 9.95 21.93 4.87
C ASN A 739 11.12 22.30 3.97
N SER A 740 10.96 22.02 2.68
CA SER A 740 12.02 22.28 1.71
C SER A 740 11.47 22.67 0.35
N THR A 741 12.23 23.49 -0.38
CA THR A 741 12.09 23.67 -1.83
C THR A 741 13.42 23.35 -2.48
N SER A 742 13.42 22.30 -3.28
CA SER A 742 14.56 21.87 -4.09
C SER A 742 14.31 22.19 -5.56
N TYR A 743 15.37 22.34 -6.34
CA TYR A 743 15.29 22.61 -7.77
C TYR A 743 15.76 21.40 -8.55
N VAL A 744 14.84 20.73 -9.23
CA VAL A 744 15.11 19.52 -10.01
C VAL A 744 15.45 19.92 -11.44
N LYS A 745 16.44 19.24 -12.04
CA LYS A 745 16.83 19.40 -13.45
C LYS A 745 16.86 18.03 -14.12
N ILE A 746 16.35 17.98 -15.34
CA ILE A 746 16.29 16.75 -16.15
C ILE A 746 17.25 16.86 -17.32
N GLU A 747 18.06 15.83 -17.48
CA GLU A 747 19.04 15.73 -18.57
C GLU A 747 18.82 14.42 -19.34
N GLY A 748 19.33 14.29 -20.57
CA GLY A 748 19.28 13.01 -21.30
C GLY A 748 17.92 12.63 -21.93
N VAL A 749 16.83 13.36 -21.66
CA VAL A 749 15.55 13.26 -22.40
C VAL A 749 15.45 14.32 -23.50
N PRO A 750 14.68 14.09 -24.58
CA PRO A 750 14.34 15.14 -25.52
C PRO A 750 13.55 16.28 -24.86
N THR A 751 13.80 17.53 -25.26
CA THR A 751 13.07 18.69 -24.74
C THR A 751 12.41 19.50 -25.87
N TYR A 752 11.19 19.98 -25.61
CA TYR A 752 10.36 20.74 -26.53
C TYR A 752 9.90 22.07 -25.90
N ASP A 753 10.83 22.77 -25.25
CA ASP A 753 10.66 24.08 -24.58
C ASP A 753 10.32 25.23 -25.55
N HIS A 754 10.55 25.03 -26.84
CA HIS A 754 10.11 25.95 -27.90
C HIS A 754 8.60 25.90 -28.18
N LEU A 755 7.88 24.92 -27.64
CA LEU A 755 6.42 24.82 -27.73
C LEU A 755 5.76 25.51 -26.53
N ASN A 756 4.57 26.07 -26.75
CA ASN A 756 3.73 26.58 -25.67
C ASN A 756 2.97 25.40 -25.02
N TRP A 757 3.14 25.19 -23.71
CA TRP A 757 2.60 24.03 -23.00
C TRP A 757 1.39 24.36 -22.11
N GLY A 758 0.30 23.60 -22.20
CA GLY A 758 -0.81 23.61 -21.23
C GLY A 758 -0.93 22.30 -20.48
N LEU A 759 -1.63 22.31 -19.34
CA LEU A 759 -1.95 21.10 -18.56
C LEU A 759 -3.46 20.97 -18.42
N LEU A 760 -4.01 19.79 -18.72
CA LEU A 760 -5.43 19.49 -18.58
C LEU A 760 -5.67 18.57 -17.37
N THR A 761 -6.59 18.96 -16.49
CA THR A 761 -6.80 18.34 -15.17
C THR A 761 -8.28 18.10 -14.85
N THR A 762 -8.55 17.06 -14.06
CA THR A 762 -9.86 16.75 -13.44
C THR A 762 -9.65 16.23 -12.03
N PRO A 763 -10.70 15.97 -11.23
CA PRO A 763 -10.52 15.37 -9.91
C PRO A 763 -9.87 13.98 -9.94
N THR A 764 -9.79 13.32 -11.10
CA THR A 764 -9.01 12.08 -11.28
C THR A 764 -7.51 12.31 -11.13
N SER A 765 -7.01 13.51 -11.47
CA SER A 765 -5.60 13.91 -11.42
C SER A 765 -5.08 13.89 -9.97
N PHE A 766 -4.69 12.72 -9.46
CA PHE A 766 -4.40 12.46 -8.05
C PHE A 766 -2.91 12.10 -7.83
N SER A 767 -2.41 12.23 -6.60
CA SER A 767 -1.04 11.84 -6.21
C SER A 767 0.05 12.50 -7.07
N ALA A 768 0.88 11.73 -7.78
CA ALA A 768 1.87 12.30 -8.68
C ALA A 768 1.23 13.21 -9.75
N ALA A 769 0.03 12.94 -10.27
CA ALA A 769 -0.65 13.84 -11.20
C ALA A 769 -1.04 15.18 -10.54
N ASN A 770 -1.41 15.15 -9.26
CA ASN A 770 -1.60 16.36 -8.46
C ASN A 770 -0.28 17.10 -8.22
N SER A 771 0.82 16.37 -8.01
CA SER A 771 2.17 16.92 -7.91
C SER A 771 2.60 17.60 -9.22
N LEU A 772 2.27 17.02 -10.38
CA LEU A 772 2.52 17.64 -11.70
C LEU A 772 1.77 18.97 -11.81
N THR A 773 0.51 18.99 -11.40
CA THR A 773 -0.33 20.20 -11.37
C THR A 773 0.27 21.26 -10.45
N THR A 774 0.81 20.84 -9.32
CA THR A 774 1.50 21.69 -8.34
C THR A 774 2.77 22.31 -8.96
N ILE A 775 3.60 21.50 -9.62
CA ILE A 775 4.81 21.94 -10.31
C ILE A 775 4.46 22.94 -11.43
N PHE A 776 3.44 22.67 -12.23
CA PHE A 776 2.96 23.60 -13.27
C PHE A 776 2.61 24.97 -12.70
N LYS A 777 1.91 24.99 -11.56
CA LYS A 777 1.51 26.21 -10.87
C LYS A 777 2.71 26.95 -10.28
N GLU A 778 3.56 26.26 -9.54
CA GLU A 778 4.70 26.85 -8.82
C GLU A 778 5.78 27.38 -9.78
N ASN A 779 5.94 26.73 -10.94
CA ASN A 779 6.96 27.08 -11.93
C ASN A 779 6.43 27.88 -13.12
N ASN A 780 5.13 28.20 -13.14
CA ASN A 780 4.48 28.93 -14.23
C ASN A 780 4.77 28.30 -15.62
N LEU A 781 4.61 26.99 -15.74
CA LEU A 781 4.91 26.24 -16.97
C LEU A 781 3.86 26.42 -18.07
N GLY A 782 2.70 26.99 -17.73
CA GLY A 782 1.62 27.31 -18.66
C GLY A 782 0.24 27.28 -18.01
N PRO A 783 -0.85 27.40 -18.81
CA PRO A 783 -2.20 27.37 -18.27
C PRO A 783 -2.55 25.97 -17.77
N ILE A 784 -3.05 25.90 -16.53
CA ILE A 784 -3.75 24.72 -15.98
C ILE A 784 -5.24 24.89 -16.32
N ILE A 785 -5.78 23.96 -17.09
CA ILE A 785 -7.12 23.97 -17.66
C ILE A 785 -7.91 22.80 -17.09
N GLY A 786 -9.21 23.00 -16.81
CA GLY A 786 -10.10 21.91 -16.41
C GLY A 786 -10.78 22.14 -15.06
N LEU A 787 -10.69 21.17 -14.17
CA LEU A 787 -11.25 21.20 -12.82
C LEU A 787 -10.12 20.98 -11.79
N THR A 788 -10.40 21.29 -10.53
CA THR A 788 -9.50 21.01 -9.41
C THR A 788 -9.00 19.57 -9.45
N SER A 789 -7.69 19.38 -9.34
CA SER A 789 -7.07 18.06 -9.27
C SER A 789 -7.52 17.30 -8.00
N GLY A 790 -7.30 15.99 -7.96
CA GLY A 790 -7.84 15.12 -6.91
C GLY A 790 -7.19 15.24 -5.54
N GLY A 791 -5.99 15.83 -5.45
CA GLY A 791 -5.21 15.88 -4.21
C GLY A 791 -4.25 14.70 -4.05
N GLY A 792 -4.03 14.26 -2.81
CA GLY A 792 -3.07 13.20 -2.46
C GLY A 792 -1.67 13.77 -2.31
N THR A 793 -1.43 14.43 -1.18
CA THR A 793 -0.17 15.14 -0.90
C THR A 793 0.95 14.19 -0.50
N SER A 794 0.64 13.14 0.26
CA SER A 794 1.65 12.24 0.79
C SER A 794 2.15 11.25 -0.25
N SER A 795 3.43 10.88 -0.14
CA SER A 795 3.87 9.58 -0.66
C SER A 795 3.23 8.46 0.18
N ILE A 796 3.20 7.23 -0.34
CA ILE A 796 2.64 6.10 0.42
C ILE A 796 3.72 5.40 1.25
N THR A 797 3.32 4.73 2.33
CA THR A 797 4.20 3.84 3.10
C THR A 797 3.44 2.56 3.50
N PRO A 798 4.04 1.37 3.37
CA PRO A 798 3.44 0.13 3.85
C PRO A 798 3.56 0.00 5.38
N ILE A 799 2.54 -0.57 6.00
CA ILE A 799 2.47 -0.92 7.41
C ILE A 799 2.22 -2.42 7.54
N LEU A 800 3.06 -3.10 8.32
CA LEU A 800 2.88 -4.51 8.71
C LEU A 800 2.50 -4.61 10.18
N LEU A 801 1.28 -5.05 10.46
CA LEU A 801 0.81 -5.26 11.82
C LEU A 801 1.38 -6.57 12.43
N PRO A 802 1.44 -6.70 13.76
CA PRO A 802 2.01 -7.87 14.44
C PRO A 802 1.36 -9.21 14.07
N ASN A 803 0.06 -9.20 13.78
CA ASN A 803 -0.69 -10.37 13.31
C ASN A 803 -0.43 -10.72 11.82
N GLY A 804 0.38 -9.93 11.13
CA GLY A 804 0.71 -10.04 9.71
C GLY A 804 -0.28 -9.40 8.76
N THR A 805 -1.29 -8.66 9.25
CA THR A 805 -2.15 -7.86 8.37
C THR A 805 -1.32 -6.70 7.82
N ALA A 806 -1.46 -6.42 6.53
CA ALA A 806 -0.75 -5.35 5.87
C ALA A 806 -1.70 -4.32 5.26
N PHE A 807 -1.31 -3.05 5.30
CA PHE A 807 -2.00 -1.97 4.61
C PHE A 807 -1.01 -0.89 4.19
N THR A 808 -1.44 -0.01 3.30
CA THR A 808 -0.70 1.17 2.86
C THR A 808 -1.35 2.41 3.47
N THR A 809 -0.56 3.41 3.84
CA THR A 809 -1.04 4.68 4.40
C THR A 809 -0.33 5.88 3.81
N SER A 810 -0.93 7.07 3.91
CA SER A 810 -0.27 8.35 3.58
C SER A 810 0.89 8.60 4.53
N SER A 811 2.12 8.59 4.02
CA SER A 811 3.34 8.84 4.81
C SER A 811 3.48 10.28 5.28
N ASN A 812 4.50 10.53 6.12
CA ASN A 812 4.91 11.86 6.55
C ASN A 812 5.54 12.73 5.44
N ASN A 813 5.97 12.15 4.32
CA ASN A 813 6.55 12.92 3.22
C ASN A 813 5.43 13.48 2.31
N MET A 814 5.17 14.78 2.45
CA MET A 814 4.05 15.48 1.81
C MET A 814 4.54 16.46 0.73
N SER A 815 3.99 16.37 -0.48
CA SER A 815 4.17 17.37 -1.53
C SER A 815 3.48 18.69 -1.18
N ALA A 816 4.15 19.81 -1.43
CA ALA A 816 3.60 21.12 -1.14
C ALA A 816 3.81 22.07 -2.33
N TYR A 817 3.16 23.23 -2.28
CA TYR A 817 3.60 24.42 -3.02
C TYR A 817 4.02 25.51 -2.06
N ARG A 818 5.00 26.31 -2.48
CA ARG A 818 5.48 27.45 -1.71
C ARG A 818 4.88 28.76 -2.19
N THR A 819 4.60 29.65 -1.24
CA THR A 819 4.25 31.06 -1.47
C THR A 819 5.17 31.96 -0.66
N GLY A 820 5.14 33.26 -0.95
CA GLY A 820 6.01 34.26 -0.32
C GLY A 820 7.37 34.38 -1.03
N THR A 821 8.05 35.48 -0.77
CA THR A 821 9.35 35.83 -1.39
C THR A 821 10.55 35.40 -0.56
N GLY A 822 10.34 34.89 0.66
CA GLY A 822 11.41 34.50 1.58
C GLY A 822 12.05 35.69 2.30
N THR A 823 11.47 36.88 2.18
CA THR A 823 11.92 38.06 2.92
C THR A 823 11.29 38.10 4.31
N GLU A 824 11.86 38.83 5.26
CA GLU A 824 11.30 38.97 6.62
C GLU A 824 9.85 39.52 6.60
N ALA A 825 9.52 40.37 5.63
CA ALA A 825 8.18 40.94 5.48
C ALA A 825 7.18 40.01 4.76
N ASP A 826 7.68 38.98 4.07
CA ASP A 826 6.92 38.05 3.25
C ASP A 826 7.64 36.69 3.23
N PRO A 827 7.65 35.97 4.38
CA PRO A 827 8.40 34.74 4.54
C PRO A 827 7.82 33.62 3.67
N TYR A 828 8.63 32.59 3.44
CA TYR A 828 8.12 31.41 2.78
C TYR A 828 7.03 30.73 3.60
N VAL A 829 5.95 30.33 2.92
CA VAL A 829 4.85 29.55 3.48
C VAL A 829 4.61 28.35 2.58
N TYR A 830 4.65 27.17 3.18
CA TYR A 830 4.43 25.89 2.51
C TYR A 830 3.00 25.42 2.73
N HIS A 831 2.34 25.03 1.65
CA HIS A 831 0.94 24.60 1.66
C HIS A 831 0.86 23.17 1.16
N PRO A 832 0.34 22.22 1.96
CA PRO A 832 0.10 20.87 1.48
C PRO A 832 -0.98 20.89 0.40
N ASN A 833 -0.81 20.08 -0.63
CA ASN A 833 -1.72 20.02 -1.79
C ASN A 833 -2.75 18.88 -1.69
N GLU A 834 -3.11 18.47 -0.47
CA GLU A 834 -3.92 17.27 -0.17
C GLU A 834 -5.32 17.29 -0.79
N PHE A 835 -5.89 18.47 -0.98
CA PHE A 835 -7.24 18.69 -1.51
C PHE A 835 -7.25 19.13 -2.98
N GLY A 836 -6.10 19.06 -3.64
CA GLY A 836 -5.97 19.41 -5.05
C GLY A 836 -5.54 20.86 -5.30
N ILE A 837 -5.28 21.14 -6.57
CA ILE A 837 -4.85 22.43 -7.11
C ILE A 837 -5.95 22.96 -8.02
N GLU A 838 -6.43 24.15 -7.69
CA GLU A 838 -7.39 24.87 -8.53
C GLU A 838 -6.76 25.25 -9.89
N PRO A 839 -7.45 24.98 -11.02
CA PRO A 839 -6.94 25.31 -12.34
C PRO A 839 -6.95 26.83 -12.54
N THR A 840 -5.93 27.34 -13.24
CA THR A 840 -5.89 28.76 -13.66
C THR A 840 -7.01 29.13 -14.63
N HIS A 841 -7.51 28.16 -15.39
CA HIS A 841 -8.57 28.31 -16.39
C HIS A 841 -9.65 27.25 -16.14
N PRO A 842 -10.52 27.44 -15.13
CA PRO A 842 -11.57 26.48 -14.82
C PRO A 842 -12.59 26.39 -15.95
N ILE A 843 -12.93 25.17 -16.36
CA ILE A 843 -13.98 24.89 -17.35
C ILE A 843 -14.90 23.76 -16.85
N PRO A 844 -16.19 23.75 -17.27
CA PRO A 844 -17.09 22.65 -16.94
C PRO A 844 -16.58 21.32 -17.51
N ILE A 845 -16.80 20.21 -16.81
CA ILE A 845 -16.39 18.86 -17.25
C ILE A 845 -16.84 18.52 -18.68
N GLY A 846 -18.02 18.99 -19.11
CA GLY A 846 -18.53 18.79 -20.46
C GLY A 846 -17.69 19.42 -21.59
N ASN A 847 -16.78 20.35 -21.25
CA ASN A 847 -15.90 21.02 -22.19
C ASN A 847 -14.45 20.52 -22.14
N ILE A 848 -14.13 19.53 -21.30
CA ILE A 848 -12.74 19.11 -21.05
C ILE A 848 -11.99 18.68 -22.32
N TYR A 849 -12.70 18.11 -23.31
CA TYR A 849 -12.12 17.71 -24.61
C TYR A 849 -12.66 18.52 -25.81
N ASN A 850 -13.19 19.71 -25.56
CA ASN A 850 -13.72 20.59 -26.61
C ASN A 850 -12.59 21.36 -27.30
N GLU A 851 -12.39 21.14 -28.60
CA GLU A 851 -11.26 21.71 -29.33
C GLU A 851 -11.26 23.24 -29.35
N THR A 852 -12.43 23.85 -29.58
CA THR A 852 -12.56 25.31 -29.65
C THR A 852 -12.24 25.95 -28.31
N VAL A 853 -12.76 25.40 -27.21
CA VAL A 853 -12.51 25.93 -25.86
C VAL A 853 -11.02 25.84 -25.51
N LEU A 854 -10.38 24.69 -25.77
CA LEU A 854 -8.96 24.51 -25.48
C LEU A 854 -8.09 25.44 -26.33
N LEU A 855 -8.41 25.58 -27.61
CA LEU A 855 -7.68 26.46 -28.53
C LEU A 855 -7.84 27.94 -28.16
N ASP A 856 -9.05 28.38 -27.78
CA ASP A 856 -9.32 29.75 -27.35
C ASP A 856 -8.52 30.11 -26.10
N ILE A 857 -8.40 29.17 -25.14
CA ILE A 857 -7.59 29.37 -23.93
C ILE A 857 -6.11 29.52 -24.27
N LEU A 858 -5.55 28.61 -25.10
CA LEU A 858 -4.15 28.70 -25.52
C LEU A 858 -3.86 30.02 -26.26
N THR A 859 -4.73 30.40 -27.20
CA THR A 859 -4.60 31.64 -27.98
C THR A 859 -4.64 32.87 -27.07
N THR A 860 -5.58 32.89 -26.11
CA THR A 860 -5.72 34.01 -25.17
C THR A 860 -4.54 34.11 -24.22
N TYR A 861 -4.05 32.98 -23.70
CA TYR A 861 -2.96 32.95 -22.71
C TYR A 861 -1.61 33.33 -23.34
N TYR A 862 -1.30 32.78 -24.52
CA TYR A 862 -0.01 33.02 -25.20
C TYR A 862 -0.02 34.22 -26.14
N GLY A 863 -1.19 34.82 -26.42
CA GLY A 863 -1.33 36.05 -27.19
C GLY A 863 -1.02 35.89 -28.69
N GLU A 864 -1.50 34.80 -29.31
CA GLU A 864 -1.37 34.56 -30.76
C GLU A 864 -2.39 35.31 -31.63
#